data_AF-A0A409XIF2-F1
#
_entry.id   AF-A0A409XIF2-F1
#
_cell.length_a   1.000
_cell.length_b   1.000
_cell.length_c   1.000
_cell.angle_alpha   90.00
_cell.angle_beta   90.00
_cell.angle_gamma   90.00
#
_symmetry.space_group_name_H-M   'P 1'
#
loop_
_entity.id
_entity.type
_entity.pdbx_description
1 polymer ?
#
loop_
_entity_poly.entity_id
_entity_poly.type
_entity_poly.pdbx_seq_one_letter_code
_entity_poly.pdbx_strand_id
1 'polypeptide(L)'
;MTTLITGGTGKTGIALARLLKQAGHPVLIASRSGKAPESFKAVEFDWLDPTTFQNPFQANTTIDKLYLIAPPVFDSIRHVKPFLDFAVSQGVKRFVAVTSTQSNPGDVPLGTLHQCLLDLKVDYAILRPTWFIENFSTNFYMSIREKNEIFSSAEDGRVPFVSAEDIAQAAFDAFTAEKSPNRDYFLVGPELYSYDEAAKLLSSVLGREITHKRNSVEQQTQIFGYFLGGNGKTGSILAKLLHQADVPFLIASRAGKAPESYKAVAFNWLDPTTFENPFKADPTIDKIYIVGPDNVYDALPHIKPFLELAVSKGVKRFVALTSTQSQPGDRPSGVIHQVLLELGVDFTILKPTWFIENFATMFYMSIRENDEISTTTENGRVPFISAQDIAEAGFKALTSEKTLEQEYLILGPELHSYDDAAKLLSTVLGRTITHRKISVDEKTQALSHFLVPEYAAYLANIEHLIAGGSEEKFTHEANDRNTADMTILVTGGTGKTGSILAKLLHQAGIPVVIASRSAKAIEPFKSVKFDWSDPTTFENPFKADSSIDKVYVVSPDGLYDVIPVMKPFLEYAVSKGVKRFVALTGSQFNPVDGPSGATRQCVVSLGVDYTILRAKWLPTDAPCSDNFSNGFDRTIRESNELCTCGEDGKVPFVAAQDIAQAAFDALTADKSPNKDLYIVGPELFSHDEAMLLLSQVLGREIKHKRVSVEHQRNVYSGIMPADFAIYLAGLEHMLAVGSEERVFNETDDKKIMTILLTGGTGKTGLALAELLHESGHSLLITSRTGKAPEPYKAVKFDWFDRTTFEAPFQSDPNIDKVFLIDPPAFDVLPHVKPFIDMAIFKGVRRFVAVTTTQTNPGDTPLGRVHQYLLDLGVDYAVLRPTWFIENFGTDLQPSIRDNDEISSSGEDGKVPFVSVKDIARAAFNALTAKDSLNKDIFVIGPELYSYDEASKSHDTPLYFGTIGRREITHRRKSVLQQAEAFEHFLSPEYAAHLARVENLISEGGEEKFFYESEDRKFVGKQTLSGYIQDNRGLWMR
;
A
#
# COMPACT_ATOMS: atom_id res chain seq x y z
N MET A 1 46.19 12.25 -48.53
CA MET A 1 46.48 11.47 -47.31
C MET A 1 45.65 12.07 -46.20
N THR A 2 44.71 11.28 -45.68
CA THR A 2 43.68 11.68 -44.72
C THR A 2 43.66 10.66 -43.58
N THR A 3 43.54 11.14 -42.34
CA THR A 3 43.33 10.26 -41.18
C THR A 3 41.84 10.08 -40.93
N LEU A 4 41.35 8.84 -40.98
CA LEU A 4 40.02 8.46 -40.54
C LEU A 4 40.03 8.22 -39.02
N ILE A 5 39.11 8.84 -38.29
CA ILE A 5 38.98 8.68 -36.83
C ILE A 5 37.66 8.01 -36.51
N THR A 6 37.71 6.72 -36.13
CA THR A 6 36.55 6.01 -35.57
C THR A 6 36.33 6.45 -34.12
N GLY A 7 35.07 6.63 -33.74
CA GLY A 7 34.75 7.27 -32.45
C GLY A 7 35.21 8.74 -32.39
N GLY A 8 35.24 9.44 -33.52
CA GLY A 8 35.82 10.79 -33.62
C GLY A 8 35.07 11.90 -32.88
N THR A 9 33.87 11.63 -32.38
CA THR A 9 33.16 12.51 -31.42
C THR A 9 33.47 12.18 -29.96
N GLY A 10 34.20 11.10 -29.69
CA GLY A 10 34.63 10.68 -28.36
C GLY A 10 35.81 11.50 -27.84
N LYS A 11 36.10 11.34 -26.54
CA LYS A 11 37.06 12.14 -25.76
C LYS A 11 38.44 12.24 -26.44
N THR A 12 39.03 11.10 -26.82
CA THR A 12 40.34 11.04 -27.46
C THR A 12 40.26 11.36 -28.95
N GLY A 13 39.20 10.93 -29.62
CA GLY A 13 39.00 11.13 -31.06
C GLY A 13 38.91 12.62 -31.45
N ILE A 14 38.14 13.41 -30.70
CA ILE A 14 37.98 14.85 -30.98
C ILE A 14 39.25 15.64 -30.65
N ALA A 15 39.96 15.27 -29.57
CA ALA A 15 41.23 15.87 -29.21
C ALA A 15 42.29 15.59 -30.30
N LEU A 16 42.36 14.35 -30.79
CA LEU A 16 43.24 13.97 -31.89
C LEU A 16 42.89 14.72 -33.18
N ALA A 17 41.60 14.85 -33.50
CA ALA A 17 41.14 15.58 -34.67
C ALA A 17 41.64 17.04 -34.64
N ARG A 18 41.58 17.71 -33.48
CA ARG A 18 42.09 19.07 -33.28
C ARG A 18 43.59 19.16 -33.49
N LEU A 19 44.38 18.25 -32.91
CA LEU A 19 45.84 18.22 -33.07
C LEU A 19 46.23 18.04 -34.55
N LEU A 20 45.63 17.05 -35.23
CA LEU A 20 45.88 16.80 -36.64
C LEU A 20 45.53 18.01 -37.51
N LYS A 21 44.37 18.63 -37.27
CA LYS A 21 43.94 19.82 -38.01
C LYS A 21 44.88 21.01 -37.79
N GLN A 22 45.31 21.26 -36.55
CA GLN A 22 46.25 22.33 -36.21
C GLN A 22 47.61 22.16 -36.91
N ALA A 23 48.06 20.91 -37.07
CA ALA A 23 49.28 20.57 -37.81
C ALA A 23 49.09 20.52 -39.35
N GLY A 24 47.91 20.86 -39.87
CA GLY A 24 47.62 20.85 -41.31
C GLY A 24 47.39 19.46 -41.90
N HIS A 25 47.14 18.44 -41.07
CA HIS A 25 46.81 17.09 -41.55
C HIS A 25 45.29 16.94 -41.77
N PRO A 26 44.85 16.48 -42.96
CA PRO A 26 43.42 16.24 -43.22
C PRO A 26 42.83 15.14 -42.34
N VAL A 27 41.63 15.39 -41.81
CA VAL A 27 40.89 14.49 -40.90
C VAL A 27 39.49 14.22 -41.45
N LEU A 28 39.05 12.97 -41.35
CA LEU A 28 37.65 12.57 -41.52
C LEU A 28 37.16 11.88 -40.24
N ILE A 29 36.05 12.35 -39.69
CA ILE A 29 35.44 11.75 -38.50
C ILE A 29 34.41 10.70 -38.94
N ALA A 30 34.51 9.49 -38.40
CA ALA A 30 33.47 8.47 -38.48
C ALA A 30 32.63 8.53 -37.19
N SER A 31 31.32 8.76 -37.33
CA SER A 31 30.36 8.77 -36.23
C SER A 31 29.03 8.17 -36.66
N ARG A 32 28.28 7.59 -35.72
CA ARG A 32 26.97 6.98 -36.00
C ARG A 32 25.97 7.95 -36.62
N SER A 33 26.03 9.23 -36.28
CA SER A 33 25.12 10.25 -36.80
C SER A 33 25.60 10.93 -38.09
N GLY A 34 26.81 10.62 -38.55
CA GLY A 34 27.47 11.36 -39.62
C GLY A 34 27.75 12.83 -39.31
N LYS A 35 27.63 13.24 -38.04
CA LYS A 35 27.87 14.61 -37.57
C LYS A 35 29.16 14.69 -36.74
N ALA A 36 29.81 15.85 -36.78
CA ALA A 36 30.92 16.21 -35.91
C ALA A 36 30.81 17.67 -35.46
N PRO A 37 31.44 18.05 -34.33
CA PRO A 37 31.61 19.45 -33.95
C PRO A 37 32.19 20.27 -35.10
N GLU A 38 31.75 21.53 -35.21
CA GLU A 38 31.88 22.29 -36.46
C GLU A 38 33.31 22.38 -37.01
N SER A 39 33.39 22.50 -38.34
CA SER A 39 34.62 22.58 -39.13
C SER A 39 35.49 21.30 -39.18
N PHE A 40 34.96 20.14 -38.77
CA PHE A 40 35.43 18.81 -39.22
C PHE A 40 34.44 18.19 -40.22
N LYS A 41 34.95 17.46 -41.21
CA LYS A 41 34.10 16.60 -42.06
C LYS A 41 33.79 15.31 -41.32
N ALA A 42 32.55 14.83 -41.44
CA ALA A 42 32.11 13.58 -40.83
C ALA A 42 31.35 12.71 -41.82
N VAL A 43 31.33 11.41 -41.56
CA VAL A 43 30.55 10.41 -42.30
C VAL A 43 29.83 9.50 -41.33
N GLU A 44 28.67 9.02 -41.77
CA GLU A 44 27.94 7.99 -41.04
C GLU A 44 28.73 6.68 -41.04
N PHE A 45 28.95 6.13 -39.85
CA PHE A 45 29.68 4.90 -39.64
C PHE A 45 29.19 4.21 -38.36
N ASP A 46 28.78 2.96 -38.49
CA ASP A 46 28.35 2.12 -37.38
C ASP A 46 29.05 0.76 -37.46
N TRP A 47 29.76 0.39 -36.38
CA TRP A 47 30.43 -0.91 -36.27
C TRP A 47 29.48 -2.11 -36.42
N LEU A 48 28.20 -1.93 -36.11
CA LEU A 48 27.18 -2.98 -36.17
C LEU A 48 26.46 -3.05 -37.53
N ASP A 49 26.68 -2.08 -38.42
CA ASP A 49 26.09 -2.05 -39.75
C ASP A 49 27.19 -2.05 -40.83
N PRO A 50 27.48 -3.24 -41.41
CA PRO A 50 28.47 -3.37 -42.48
C PRO A 50 28.16 -2.55 -43.73
N THR A 51 26.90 -2.14 -43.95
CA THR A 51 26.54 -1.31 -45.12
C THR A 51 27.15 0.09 -45.02
N THR A 52 27.49 0.54 -43.82
CA THR A 52 28.13 1.85 -43.57
C THR A 52 29.65 1.84 -43.80
N PHE A 53 30.28 0.67 -43.90
CA PHE A 53 31.76 0.53 -43.96
C PHE A 53 32.39 1.17 -45.20
N GLN A 54 31.62 1.31 -46.28
CA GLN A 54 32.04 1.99 -47.51
C GLN A 54 32.02 3.53 -47.41
N ASN A 55 31.21 4.09 -46.51
CA ASN A 55 30.94 5.53 -46.45
C ASN A 55 32.21 6.40 -46.29
N PRO A 56 33.19 6.05 -45.41
CA PRO A 56 34.41 6.85 -45.28
C PRO A 56 35.19 6.96 -46.60
N PHE A 57 35.29 5.87 -47.34
CA PHE A 57 36.09 5.79 -48.56
C PHE A 57 35.39 6.40 -49.78
N GLN A 58 34.04 6.41 -49.78
CA GLN A 58 33.26 7.18 -50.75
C GLN A 58 33.39 8.69 -50.49
N ALA A 59 33.38 9.11 -49.23
CA ALA A 59 33.53 10.52 -48.86
C ALA A 59 34.95 11.07 -49.06
N ASN A 60 35.97 10.21 -48.95
CA ASN A 60 37.36 10.59 -49.18
C ASN A 60 38.19 9.39 -49.66
N THR A 61 38.60 9.41 -50.93
CA THR A 61 39.38 8.35 -51.57
C THR A 61 40.87 8.35 -51.19
N THR A 62 41.32 9.29 -50.34
CA THR A 62 42.73 9.46 -49.98
C THR A 62 43.05 9.07 -48.53
N ILE A 63 42.17 8.29 -47.88
CA ILE A 63 42.38 7.79 -46.51
C ILE A 63 43.51 6.76 -46.51
N ASP A 64 44.56 7.04 -45.74
CA ASP A 64 45.75 6.20 -45.62
C ASP A 64 46.09 5.85 -44.16
N LYS A 65 45.43 6.51 -43.20
CA LYS A 65 45.63 6.34 -41.75
C LYS A 65 44.30 6.12 -41.04
N LEU A 66 44.26 5.21 -40.06
CA LEU A 66 43.07 4.90 -39.27
C LEU A 66 43.37 4.98 -37.77
N TYR A 67 42.62 5.83 -37.07
CA TYR A 67 42.54 5.81 -35.62
C TYR A 67 41.35 4.95 -35.18
N LEU A 68 41.63 3.96 -34.34
CA LEU A 68 40.70 2.89 -34.02
C LEU A 68 40.31 2.89 -32.54
N ILE A 69 39.01 3.07 -32.31
CA ILE A 69 38.34 2.77 -31.03
C ILE A 69 37.28 1.71 -31.33
N ALA A 70 37.47 0.52 -30.78
CA ALA A 70 36.53 -0.59 -30.92
C ALA A 70 35.18 -0.28 -30.23
N PRO A 71 34.07 -0.85 -30.71
CA PRO A 71 32.78 -0.74 -30.03
C PRO A 71 32.84 -1.41 -28.64
N PRO A 72 32.07 -0.92 -27.66
CA PRO A 72 32.06 -1.46 -26.29
C PRO A 72 31.23 -2.76 -26.20
N VAL A 73 31.56 -3.76 -27.02
CA VAL A 73 30.93 -5.10 -27.03
C VAL A 73 31.97 -6.16 -26.67
N PHE A 74 31.53 -7.25 -26.02
CA PHE A 74 32.44 -8.26 -25.48
C PHE A 74 33.28 -8.97 -26.56
N ASP A 75 32.68 -9.30 -27.70
CA ASP A 75 33.39 -9.82 -28.87
C ASP A 75 33.54 -8.73 -29.95
N SER A 76 34.29 -7.68 -29.65
CA SER A 76 34.45 -6.52 -30.55
C SER A 76 35.09 -6.89 -31.89
N ILE A 77 35.93 -7.92 -31.93
CA ILE A 77 36.68 -8.25 -33.14
C ILE A 77 35.80 -8.78 -34.27
N ARG A 78 34.68 -9.45 -33.95
CA ARG A 78 33.70 -9.91 -34.94
C ARG A 78 33.16 -8.76 -35.81
N HIS A 79 33.00 -7.59 -35.22
CA HIS A 79 32.47 -6.39 -35.87
C HIS A 79 33.56 -5.53 -36.50
N VAL A 80 34.74 -5.48 -35.88
CA VAL A 80 35.84 -4.63 -36.33
C VAL A 80 36.63 -5.25 -37.49
N LYS A 81 36.84 -6.57 -37.49
CA LYS A 81 37.68 -7.24 -38.49
C LYS A 81 37.21 -7.03 -39.94
N PRO A 82 35.92 -7.17 -40.29
CA PRO A 82 35.50 -6.96 -41.68
C PRO A 82 35.79 -5.55 -42.19
N PHE A 83 35.66 -4.54 -41.33
CA PHE A 83 36.04 -3.17 -41.68
C PHE A 83 37.55 -3.00 -41.83
N LEU A 84 38.36 -3.64 -40.98
CA LEU A 84 39.82 -3.61 -41.09
C LEU A 84 40.32 -4.24 -42.40
N ASP A 85 39.81 -5.42 -42.74
CA ASP A 85 40.11 -6.10 -44.01
C ASP A 85 39.74 -5.18 -45.20
N PHE A 86 38.57 -4.54 -45.12
CA PHE A 86 38.11 -3.59 -46.13
C PHE A 86 39.00 -2.35 -46.21
N ALA A 87 39.36 -1.73 -45.08
CA ALA A 87 40.22 -0.56 -45.03
C ALA A 87 41.61 -0.83 -45.63
N VAL A 88 42.20 -2.00 -45.35
CA VAL A 88 43.46 -2.43 -45.99
C VAL A 88 43.29 -2.56 -47.50
N SER A 89 42.18 -3.13 -47.97
CA SER A 89 41.89 -3.23 -49.42
C SER A 89 41.74 -1.86 -50.11
N GLN A 90 41.31 -0.82 -49.35
CA GLN A 90 41.19 0.56 -49.83
C GLN A 90 42.49 1.36 -49.72
N GLY A 91 43.59 0.74 -49.26
CA GLY A 91 44.92 1.34 -49.21
C GLY A 91 45.27 2.05 -47.90
N VAL A 92 44.52 1.81 -46.81
CA VAL A 92 44.93 2.25 -45.46
C VAL A 92 46.17 1.46 -45.03
N LYS A 93 47.21 2.18 -44.63
CA LYS A 93 48.52 1.59 -44.29
C LYS A 93 48.83 1.63 -42.81
N ARG A 94 48.49 2.75 -42.14
CA ARG A 94 48.89 3.01 -40.75
C ARG A 94 47.70 3.05 -39.80
N PHE A 95 47.76 2.23 -38.76
CA PHE A 95 46.70 2.05 -37.78
C PHE A 95 47.17 2.47 -36.39
N VAL A 96 46.41 3.29 -35.69
CA VAL A 96 46.65 3.60 -34.27
C VAL A 96 45.41 3.18 -33.50
N ALA A 97 45.55 2.15 -32.67
CA ALA A 97 44.42 1.56 -31.94
C ALA A 97 44.52 1.83 -30.44
N VAL A 98 43.40 2.18 -29.82
CA VAL A 98 43.32 2.31 -28.36
C VAL A 98 42.81 1.02 -27.76
N THR A 99 43.57 0.48 -26.80
CA THR A 99 43.21 -0.71 -26.02
C THR A 99 43.30 -0.38 -24.53
N SER A 100 43.87 -1.26 -23.70
CA SER A 100 44.10 -1.00 -22.28
C SER A 100 45.46 -1.54 -21.83
N THR A 101 45.98 -1.02 -20.72
CA THR A 101 47.22 -1.53 -20.10
C THR A 101 47.21 -3.04 -19.87
N GLN A 102 46.06 -3.63 -19.53
CA GLN A 102 45.97 -5.07 -19.21
C GLN A 102 45.76 -5.98 -20.42
N SER A 103 45.52 -5.44 -21.62
CA SER A 103 45.16 -6.24 -22.81
C SER A 103 46.37 -6.65 -23.66
N ASN A 104 46.84 -7.89 -23.52
CA ASN A 104 47.90 -8.45 -24.37
C ASN A 104 47.35 -8.92 -25.72
N PRO A 105 48.18 -9.10 -26.77
CA PRO A 105 47.73 -9.69 -28.03
C PRO A 105 46.97 -11.01 -27.80
N GLY A 106 45.76 -11.09 -28.33
CA GLY A 106 44.88 -12.26 -28.23
C GLY A 106 43.90 -12.24 -27.05
N ASP A 107 44.10 -11.40 -26.04
CA ASP A 107 43.20 -11.33 -24.88
C ASP A 107 41.81 -10.79 -25.28
N VAL A 108 40.73 -11.39 -24.79
CA VAL A 108 39.37 -10.85 -24.95
C VAL A 108 39.13 -9.78 -23.86
N PRO A 109 38.50 -8.62 -24.15
CA PRO A 109 37.85 -8.24 -25.40
C PRO A 109 38.70 -7.40 -26.38
N LEU A 110 39.78 -6.76 -25.93
CA LEU A 110 40.53 -5.74 -26.72
C LEU A 110 41.88 -6.24 -27.27
N GLY A 111 42.44 -7.31 -26.72
CA GLY A 111 43.68 -7.92 -27.21
C GLY A 111 43.52 -8.65 -28.54
N THR A 112 42.32 -9.13 -28.86
CA THR A 112 41.99 -9.73 -30.17
C THR A 112 42.10 -8.71 -31.31
N LEU A 113 41.78 -7.45 -31.07
CA LEU A 113 42.03 -6.34 -31.99
C LEU A 113 43.54 -6.13 -32.22
N HIS A 114 44.34 -6.16 -31.16
CA HIS A 114 45.79 -6.09 -31.30
C HIS A 114 46.31 -7.25 -32.16
N GLN A 115 45.91 -8.49 -31.85
CA GLN A 115 46.32 -9.66 -32.63
C GLN A 115 45.93 -9.52 -34.10
N CYS A 116 44.73 -9.02 -34.40
CA CYS A 116 44.27 -8.79 -35.77
C CYS A 116 45.17 -7.82 -36.54
N LEU A 117 45.61 -6.71 -35.93
CA LEU A 117 46.53 -5.77 -36.59
C LEU A 117 47.90 -6.40 -36.86
N LEU A 118 48.40 -7.28 -35.97
CA LEU A 118 49.62 -8.06 -36.21
C LEU A 118 49.45 -9.02 -37.40
N ASP A 119 48.34 -9.74 -37.45
CA ASP A 119 48.04 -10.72 -38.49
C ASP A 119 47.87 -10.07 -39.86
N LEU A 120 47.31 -8.86 -39.91
CA LEU A 120 47.18 -8.04 -41.12
C LEU A 120 48.52 -7.48 -41.64
N LYS A 121 49.60 -7.54 -40.84
CA LYS A 121 50.94 -7.05 -41.20
C LYS A 121 50.97 -5.59 -41.68
N VAL A 122 50.16 -4.76 -41.06
CA VAL A 122 50.06 -3.32 -41.33
C VAL A 122 51.01 -2.51 -40.46
N ASP A 123 51.26 -1.25 -40.82
CA ASP A 123 51.93 -0.32 -39.92
C ASP A 123 51.00 -0.02 -38.74
N TYR A 124 51.46 -0.19 -37.50
CA TYR A 124 50.61 -0.04 -36.33
C TYR A 124 51.27 0.70 -35.15
N ALA A 125 50.43 1.26 -34.27
CA ALA A 125 50.79 1.59 -32.90
C ALA A 125 49.61 1.24 -31.98
N ILE A 126 49.86 0.48 -30.91
CA ILE A 126 48.84 0.17 -29.90
C ILE A 126 49.01 1.12 -28.73
N LEU A 127 48.01 1.95 -28.49
CA LEU A 127 47.95 2.81 -27.31
C LEU A 127 47.26 2.05 -26.19
N ARG A 128 47.97 1.83 -25.08
CA ARG A 128 47.53 1.06 -23.91
C ARG A 128 47.39 2.02 -22.72
N PRO A 129 46.35 2.86 -22.68
CA PRO A 129 46.14 3.77 -21.58
C PRO A 129 45.76 3.05 -20.29
N THR A 130 46.14 3.66 -19.17
CA THR A 130 45.55 3.40 -17.86
C THR A 130 44.17 4.05 -17.77
N TRP A 131 43.60 4.13 -16.56
CA TRP A 131 42.27 4.70 -16.37
C TRP A 131 42.23 6.18 -16.73
N PHE A 132 41.16 6.59 -17.41
CA PHE A 132 41.01 7.96 -17.92
C PHE A 132 40.63 8.88 -16.76
N ILE A 133 41.28 10.04 -16.64
CA ILE A 133 40.94 11.02 -15.61
C ILE A 133 39.53 11.60 -15.82
N GLU A 134 39.04 11.66 -17.06
CA GLU A 134 37.68 12.10 -17.40
C GLU A 134 36.60 11.17 -16.82
N ASN A 135 36.96 9.98 -16.34
CA ASN A 135 36.00 9.13 -15.64
C ASN A 135 35.47 9.80 -14.37
N PHE A 136 36.21 10.70 -13.72
CA PHE A 136 35.70 11.47 -12.58
C PHE A 136 34.58 12.45 -12.97
N SER A 137 34.66 13.06 -14.16
CA SER A 137 33.65 13.97 -14.69
C SER A 137 32.56 13.28 -15.52
N THR A 138 32.66 11.97 -15.78
CA THR A 138 31.69 11.23 -16.62
C THR A 138 31.12 9.98 -15.98
N ASN A 139 31.92 9.09 -15.40
CA ASN A 139 31.43 7.84 -14.80
C ASN A 139 31.12 8.01 -13.31
N PHE A 140 31.91 8.81 -12.59
CA PHE A 140 31.74 9.06 -11.15
C PHE A 140 30.99 10.37 -10.86
N TYR A 141 30.67 11.18 -11.87
CA TYR A 141 30.08 12.50 -11.66
C TYR A 141 28.81 12.45 -10.81
N MET A 142 28.00 11.40 -11.02
CA MET A 142 26.73 11.16 -10.35
C MET A 142 26.90 10.91 -8.85
N SER A 143 27.84 10.04 -8.46
CA SER A 143 28.11 9.74 -7.05
C SER A 143 28.85 10.88 -6.36
N ILE A 144 29.74 11.56 -7.07
CA ILE A 144 30.46 12.73 -6.54
C ILE A 144 29.47 13.87 -6.28
N ARG A 145 28.53 14.13 -7.20
CA ARG A 145 27.55 15.22 -7.08
C ARG A 145 26.50 14.94 -6.02
N GLU A 146 25.85 13.77 -6.07
CA GLU A 146 24.67 13.49 -5.25
C GLU A 146 25.00 12.83 -3.91
N LYS A 147 26.10 12.09 -3.83
CA LYS A 147 26.40 11.21 -2.68
C LYS A 147 27.67 11.57 -1.92
N ASN A 148 28.43 12.58 -2.34
CA ASN A 148 29.75 12.86 -1.77
C ASN A 148 30.70 11.65 -1.89
N GLU A 149 30.55 10.80 -2.91
CA GLU A 149 31.24 9.50 -2.98
C GLU A 149 31.91 9.23 -4.34
N ILE A 150 33.09 8.62 -4.29
CA ILE A 150 33.70 7.88 -5.39
C ILE A 150 33.71 6.41 -4.98
N PHE A 151 33.41 5.49 -5.89
CA PHE A 151 33.39 4.06 -5.55
C PHE A 151 34.32 3.26 -6.45
N SER A 152 35.04 2.30 -5.88
CA SER A 152 35.87 1.39 -6.68
C SER A 152 36.17 0.10 -5.92
N SER A 153 36.51 -0.95 -6.66
CA SER A 153 37.06 -2.20 -6.12
C SER A 153 38.59 -2.24 -6.11
N ALA A 154 39.23 -1.06 -6.20
CA ALA A 154 40.68 -0.97 -6.26
C ALA A 154 41.33 -1.09 -4.87
N GLU A 155 40.54 -1.09 -3.78
CA GLU A 155 41.05 -0.99 -2.40
C GLU A 155 42.11 0.11 -2.30
N ASP A 156 43.29 -0.18 -1.75
CA ASP A 156 44.42 0.75 -1.64
C ASP A 156 45.23 0.90 -2.95
N GLY A 157 44.76 0.30 -4.03
CA GLY A 157 45.36 0.34 -5.35
C GLY A 157 45.51 1.76 -5.87
N ARG A 158 46.70 2.06 -6.41
CA ARG A 158 47.03 3.36 -6.97
C ARG A 158 47.03 3.29 -8.48
N VAL A 159 46.41 4.27 -9.10
CA VAL A 159 46.18 4.33 -10.55
C VAL A 159 46.79 5.61 -11.09
N PRO A 160 47.62 5.54 -12.15
CA PRO A 160 48.14 6.74 -12.78
C PRO A 160 47.12 7.20 -13.82
N PHE A 161 46.14 8.01 -13.39
CA PHE A 161 45.04 8.45 -14.25
C PHE A 161 45.55 9.28 -15.43
N VAL A 162 45.31 8.82 -16.66
CA VAL A 162 45.81 9.46 -17.88
C VAL A 162 44.73 10.34 -18.52
N SER A 163 45.12 11.49 -19.08
CA SER A 163 44.20 12.39 -19.79
C SER A 163 43.85 11.86 -21.18
N ALA A 164 42.62 12.08 -21.64
CA ALA A 164 42.24 11.82 -23.03
C ALA A 164 43.06 12.67 -24.02
N GLU A 165 43.52 13.85 -23.60
CA GLU A 165 44.41 14.71 -24.40
C GLU A 165 45.81 14.10 -24.56
N ASP A 166 46.37 13.49 -23.51
CA ASP A 166 47.67 12.82 -23.59
C ASP A 166 47.61 11.59 -24.51
N ILE A 167 46.50 10.85 -24.46
CA ILE A 167 46.25 9.73 -25.38
C ILE A 167 46.15 10.22 -26.82
N ALA A 168 45.46 11.34 -27.04
CA ALA A 168 45.37 11.95 -28.35
C ALA A 168 46.73 12.47 -28.85
N GLN A 169 47.55 13.03 -27.98
CA GLN A 169 48.91 13.46 -28.32
C GLN A 169 49.79 12.27 -28.71
N ALA A 170 49.75 11.17 -27.96
CA ALA A 170 50.47 9.95 -28.32
C ALA A 170 50.01 9.37 -29.67
N ALA A 171 48.71 9.45 -29.96
CA ALA A 171 48.17 9.05 -31.26
C ALA A 171 48.69 9.97 -32.38
N PHE A 172 48.70 11.28 -32.16
CA PHE A 172 49.23 12.27 -33.09
C PHE A 172 50.71 12.02 -33.39
N ASP A 173 51.53 11.78 -32.37
CA ASP A 173 52.96 11.47 -32.51
C ASP A 173 53.18 10.17 -33.31
N ALA A 174 52.37 9.14 -33.05
CA ALA A 174 52.41 7.89 -33.80
C ALA A 174 52.03 8.08 -35.29
N PHE A 175 51.06 8.94 -35.58
CA PHE A 175 50.68 9.24 -36.97
C PHE A 175 51.69 10.12 -37.71
N THR A 176 52.42 10.99 -37.01
CA THR A 176 53.36 11.96 -37.60
C THR A 176 54.80 11.48 -37.61
N ALA A 177 55.13 10.40 -36.90
CA ALA A 177 56.45 9.78 -36.95
C ALA A 177 56.86 9.41 -38.40
N GLU A 178 58.12 9.72 -38.75
CA GLU A 178 58.71 9.46 -40.07
C GLU A 178 58.59 7.97 -40.45
N LYS A 179 58.84 7.08 -39.49
CA LYS A 179 58.62 5.63 -39.60
C LYS A 179 57.52 5.20 -38.64
N SER A 180 56.73 4.20 -39.04
CA SER A 180 55.71 3.64 -38.15
C SER A 180 56.38 3.06 -36.90
N PRO A 181 55.85 3.35 -35.69
CA PRO A 181 56.42 2.82 -34.46
C PRO A 181 56.41 1.29 -34.38
N ASN A 182 55.39 0.63 -34.92
CA ASN A 182 55.17 -0.82 -34.90
C ASN A 182 55.41 -1.41 -33.50
N ARG A 183 54.83 -0.76 -32.48
CA ARG A 183 55.00 -1.10 -31.06
C ARG A 183 53.80 -0.69 -30.20
N ASP A 184 53.82 -1.16 -28.97
CA ASP A 184 52.88 -0.80 -27.91
C ASP A 184 53.39 0.40 -27.12
N TYR A 185 52.47 1.28 -26.72
CA TYR A 185 52.71 2.41 -25.85
C TYR A 185 51.85 2.28 -24.60
N PHE A 186 52.47 2.06 -23.44
CA PHE A 186 51.79 2.21 -22.16
C PHE A 186 51.65 3.70 -21.85
N LEU A 187 50.41 4.18 -21.81
CA LEU A 187 50.11 5.59 -21.56
C LEU A 187 49.62 5.73 -20.12
N VAL A 188 50.44 6.35 -19.28
CA VAL A 188 50.20 6.50 -17.85
C VAL A 188 50.10 7.98 -17.50
N GLY A 189 49.26 8.31 -16.53
CA GLY A 189 49.24 9.64 -15.94
C GLY A 189 50.56 9.98 -15.24
N PRO A 190 50.86 11.29 -15.06
CA PRO A 190 52.12 11.73 -14.46
C PRO A 190 52.23 11.38 -12.97
N GLU A 191 51.11 11.13 -12.29
CA GLU A 191 51.04 10.92 -10.85
C GLU A 191 50.21 9.67 -10.52
N LEU A 192 50.61 8.95 -9.48
CA LEU A 192 49.88 7.80 -8.96
C LEU A 192 48.93 8.24 -7.83
N TYR A 193 47.63 8.00 -8.01
CA TYR A 193 46.63 8.31 -7.00
C TYR A 193 45.88 7.06 -6.56
N SER A 194 45.71 6.88 -5.24
CA SER A 194 44.60 6.05 -4.75
C SER A 194 43.28 6.80 -4.94
N TYR A 195 42.17 6.08 -4.90
CA TYR A 195 40.85 6.71 -4.93
C TYR A 195 40.57 7.58 -3.70
N ASP A 196 41.18 7.28 -2.54
CA ASP A 196 41.16 8.17 -1.37
C ASP A 196 41.90 9.49 -1.61
N GLU A 197 43.07 9.43 -2.26
CA GLU A 197 43.85 10.63 -2.61
C GLU A 197 43.08 11.47 -3.65
N ALA A 198 42.47 10.84 -4.65
CA ALA A 198 41.59 11.51 -5.61
C ALA A 198 40.38 12.15 -4.92
N ALA A 199 39.75 11.46 -3.97
CA ALA A 199 38.63 11.99 -3.18
C ALA A 199 39.05 13.20 -2.32
N LYS A 200 40.24 13.17 -1.71
CA LYS A 200 40.80 14.34 -0.99
C LYS A 200 41.05 15.53 -1.89
N LEU A 201 41.61 15.32 -3.09
CA LEU A 201 41.82 16.40 -4.07
C LEU A 201 40.49 17.01 -4.50
N LEU A 202 39.51 16.18 -4.83
CA LEU A 202 38.16 16.64 -5.18
C LEU A 202 37.51 17.37 -4.00
N SER A 203 37.70 16.91 -2.76
CA SER A 203 37.18 17.59 -1.58
C SER A 203 37.74 19.00 -1.44
N SER A 204 39.05 19.15 -1.63
CA SER A 204 39.73 20.45 -1.57
C SER A 204 39.25 21.41 -2.65
N VAL A 205 39.01 20.92 -3.88
CA VAL A 205 38.59 21.76 -5.01
C VAL A 205 37.11 22.12 -4.90
N LEU A 206 36.27 21.18 -4.48
CA LEU A 206 34.81 21.35 -4.45
C LEU A 206 34.31 22.02 -3.15
N GLY A 207 35.15 22.16 -2.12
CA GLY A 207 34.79 22.81 -0.86
C GLY A 207 33.82 22.02 0.01
N ARG A 208 33.71 20.71 -0.21
CA ARG A 208 32.88 19.78 0.58
C ARG A 208 33.55 18.41 0.61
N GLU A 209 33.27 17.60 1.62
CA GLU A 209 33.88 16.28 1.75
C GLU A 209 33.42 15.33 0.62
N ILE A 210 34.37 14.67 -0.02
CA ILE A 210 34.17 13.55 -0.95
C ILE A 210 34.92 12.35 -0.38
N THR A 211 34.25 11.21 -0.29
CA THR A 211 34.77 9.97 0.32
C THR A 211 34.98 8.87 -0.72
N HIS A 212 35.95 7.98 -0.50
CA HIS A 212 36.11 6.76 -1.31
C HIS A 212 35.39 5.59 -0.65
N LYS A 213 34.39 5.07 -1.35
CA LYS A 213 33.70 3.83 -1.00
C LYS A 213 34.39 2.63 -1.62
N ARG A 214 34.97 1.78 -0.78
CA ARG A 214 35.59 0.52 -1.19
C ARG A 214 34.50 -0.52 -1.43
N ASN A 215 34.34 -0.90 -2.69
CA ASN A 215 33.44 -1.96 -3.10
C ASN A 215 34.20 -3.28 -3.20
N SER A 216 33.55 -4.40 -2.86
CA SER A 216 34.06 -5.70 -3.28
C SER A 216 34.00 -5.81 -4.82
N VAL A 217 34.79 -6.72 -5.40
CA VAL A 217 34.72 -7.00 -6.85
C VAL A 217 33.29 -7.32 -7.26
N GLU A 218 32.55 -8.08 -6.45
CA GLU A 218 31.15 -8.41 -6.71
C GLU A 218 30.21 -7.21 -6.61
N GLN A 219 30.39 -6.31 -5.63
CA GLN A 219 29.62 -5.07 -5.57
C GLN A 219 29.88 -4.18 -6.79
N GLN A 220 31.14 -4.13 -7.26
CA GLN A 220 31.49 -3.40 -8.46
C GLN A 220 30.87 -4.04 -9.71
N THR A 221 30.90 -5.38 -9.82
CA THR A 221 30.22 -6.13 -10.88
C THR A 221 28.70 -5.95 -10.82
N GLN A 222 28.11 -5.85 -9.63
CA GLN A 222 26.68 -5.55 -9.46
C GLN A 222 26.33 -4.14 -9.89
N ILE A 223 27.14 -3.13 -9.57
CA ILE A 223 26.94 -1.75 -10.03
C ILE A 223 26.97 -1.65 -11.56
N PHE A 224 27.90 -2.37 -12.20
CA PHE A 224 27.89 -2.51 -13.67
C PHE A 224 26.76 -3.42 -14.17
N GLY A 225 26.32 -4.39 -13.36
CA GLY A 225 25.21 -5.31 -13.63
C GLY A 225 23.81 -4.71 -13.44
N TYR A 226 23.64 -3.61 -12.71
CA TYR A 226 22.37 -2.87 -12.63
C TYR A 226 21.94 -2.30 -13.99
N PHE A 227 22.88 -2.12 -14.91
CA PHE A 227 22.62 -1.76 -16.31
C PHE A 227 22.26 -2.97 -17.19
N LEU A 228 22.45 -4.21 -16.68
CA LEU A 228 22.51 -5.45 -17.47
C LEU A 228 21.64 -6.62 -16.94
N GLY A 229 21.02 -6.50 -15.76
CA GLY A 229 20.11 -7.54 -15.25
C GLY A 229 19.89 -7.58 -13.72
N GLY A 230 18.90 -6.83 -13.24
CA GLY A 230 17.69 -7.38 -12.60
C GLY A 230 17.72 -8.21 -11.29
N ASN A 231 18.87 -8.73 -10.82
CA ASN A 231 19.11 -9.78 -9.81
C ASN A 231 18.01 -10.05 -8.75
N GLY A 232 16.88 -10.62 -9.18
CA GLY A 232 15.82 -11.17 -8.34
C GLY A 232 14.79 -10.18 -7.82
N LYS A 233 14.18 -9.33 -8.67
CA LYS A 233 13.05 -8.44 -8.28
C LYS A 233 11.96 -9.19 -7.49
N THR A 234 11.50 -10.33 -8.01
CA THR A 234 10.47 -11.15 -7.36
C THR A 234 11.05 -12.11 -6.34
N GLY A 235 12.18 -12.76 -6.64
CA GLY A 235 12.81 -13.75 -5.76
C GLY A 235 13.28 -13.19 -4.41
N SER A 236 13.82 -11.96 -4.39
CA SER A 236 14.26 -11.32 -3.13
C SER A 236 13.08 -10.91 -2.25
N ILE A 237 12.00 -10.41 -2.85
CA ILE A 237 10.76 -10.09 -2.14
C ILE A 237 10.11 -11.37 -1.61
N LEU A 238 10.05 -12.42 -2.43
CA LEU A 238 9.52 -13.72 -2.01
C LEU A 238 10.31 -14.31 -0.83
N ALA A 239 11.64 -14.23 -0.85
CA ALA A 239 12.47 -14.65 0.28
C ALA A 239 12.15 -13.87 1.57
N LYS A 240 11.89 -12.57 1.46
CA LYS A 240 11.45 -11.74 2.60
C LYS A 240 10.09 -12.20 3.13
N LEU A 241 9.12 -12.49 2.25
CA LEU A 241 7.80 -12.99 2.64
C LEU A 241 7.88 -14.36 3.33
N LEU A 242 8.68 -15.29 2.78
CA LEU A 242 8.91 -16.61 3.38
C LEU A 242 9.57 -16.50 4.75
N HIS A 243 10.56 -15.62 4.91
CA HIS A 243 11.20 -15.35 6.20
C HIS A 243 10.21 -14.80 7.23
N GLN A 244 9.37 -13.83 6.84
CA GLN A 244 8.37 -13.24 7.72
C GLN A 244 7.28 -14.23 8.16
N ALA A 245 7.00 -15.23 7.32
CA ALA A 245 6.04 -16.29 7.60
C ALA A 245 6.65 -17.51 8.30
N ASP A 246 7.93 -17.45 8.69
CA ASP A 246 8.69 -18.56 9.30
C ASP A 246 8.67 -19.85 8.47
N VAL A 247 8.65 -19.70 7.13
CA VAL A 247 8.72 -20.83 6.19
C VAL A 247 10.19 -21.08 5.88
N PRO A 248 10.74 -22.30 6.09
CA PRO A 248 12.12 -22.61 5.72
C PRO A 248 12.32 -22.48 4.19
N PHE A 249 13.40 -21.81 3.79
CA PHE A 249 13.74 -21.66 2.37
C PHE A 249 15.26 -21.63 2.14
N LEU A 250 15.64 -21.89 0.89
CA LEU A 250 17.02 -21.82 0.41
C LEU A 250 17.08 -20.96 -0.85
N ILE A 251 17.99 -19.98 -0.88
CA ILE A 251 18.21 -19.16 -2.07
C ILE A 251 19.26 -19.82 -2.98
N ALA A 252 18.87 -20.11 -4.22
CA ALA A 252 19.79 -20.51 -5.27
C ALA A 252 20.11 -19.29 -6.16
N SER A 253 21.37 -18.86 -6.19
CA SER A 253 21.79 -17.70 -6.99
C SER A 253 23.18 -17.91 -7.61
N ARG A 254 23.50 -17.20 -8.69
CA ARG A 254 24.82 -17.32 -9.35
C ARG A 254 25.99 -17.11 -8.40
N ALA A 255 25.84 -16.19 -7.43
CA ALA A 255 26.88 -15.87 -6.46
C ALA A 255 26.87 -16.79 -5.23
N GLY A 256 25.79 -17.53 -4.98
CA GLY A 256 25.60 -18.30 -3.75
C GLY A 256 25.63 -17.47 -2.48
N LYS A 257 25.32 -16.17 -2.58
CA LYS A 257 25.29 -15.21 -1.47
C LYS A 257 23.86 -14.69 -1.28
N ALA A 258 23.50 -14.45 -0.02
CA ALA A 258 22.27 -13.80 0.43
C ALA A 258 22.56 -13.00 1.72
N PRO A 259 21.65 -12.14 2.20
CA PRO A 259 21.75 -11.57 3.55
C PRO A 259 22.05 -12.64 4.61
N GLU A 260 22.83 -12.31 5.65
CA GLU A 260 23.30 -13.27 6.67
C GLU A 260 22.17 -14.09 7.33
N SER A 261 20.96 -13.54 7.39
CA SER A 261 19.77 -14.20 7.91
C SER A 261 19.27 -15.35 7.03
N TYR A 262 19.74 -15.50 5.79
CA TYR A 262 19.22 -16.45 4.79
C TYR A 262 20.30 -17.46 4.38
N LYS A 263 19.88 -18.70 4.13
CA LYS A 263 20.75 -19.71 3.52
C LYS A 263 20.80 -19.50 2.01
N ALA A 264 21.99 -19.63 1.41
CA ALA A 264 22.17 -19.55 -0.03
C ALA A 264 23.18 -20.56 -0.57
N VAL A 265 23.00 -20.94 -1.84
CA VAL A 265 23.88 -21.82 -2.61
C VAL A 265 24.16 -21.28 -4.00
N ALA A 266 25.35 -21.58 -4.51
CA ALA A 266 25.71 -21.23 -5.88
C ALA A 266 24.88 -22.07 -6.87
N PHE A 267 24.22 -21.40 -7.81
CA PHE A 267 23.42 -22.00 -8.87
C PHE A 267 23.51 -21.16 -10.14
N ASN A 268 23.86 -21.80 -11.26
CA ASN A 268 24.00 -21.14 -12.55
C ASN A 268 23.39 -22.01 -13.65
N TRP A 269 22.36 -21.51 -14.34
CA TRP A 269 21.70 -22.18 -15.46
C TRP A 269 22.65 -22.64 -16.57
N LEU A 270 23.76 -21.93 -16.77
CA LEU A 270 24.76 -22.26 -17.79
C LEU A 270 25.84 -23.23 -17.32
N ASP A 271 25.83 -23.63 -16.04
CA ASP A 271 26.80 -24.54 -15.46
C ASP A 271 26.09 -25.71 -14.75
N PRO A 272 25.89 -26.85 -15.44
CA PRO A 272 25.24 -28.02 -14.88
C PRO A 272 25.93 -28.59 -13.64
N THR A 273 27.21 -28.29 -13.41
CA THR A 273 27.93 -28.76 -12.21
C THR A 273 27.36 -28.15 -10.92
N THR A 274 26.61 -27.05 -11.04
CA THR A 274 25.96 -26.36 -9.91
C THR A 274 24.58 -26.92 -9.56
N PHE A 275 23.96 -27.74 -10.40
CA PHE A 275 22.56 -28.16 -10.26
C PHE A 275 22.29 -29.03 -9.03
N GLU A 276 23.30 -29.75 -8.54
CA GLU A 276 23.21 -30.56 -7.31
C GLU A 276 23.35 -29.73 -6.02
N ASN A 277 23.80 -28.47 -6.09
CA ASN A 277 24.11 -27.68 -4.90
C ASN A 277 22.89 -27.44 -3.98
N PRO A 278 21.69 -27.10 -4.49
CA PRO A 278 20.50 -26.93 -3.64
C PRO A 278 20.18 -28.19 -2.83
N PHE A 279 20.18 -29.36 -3.47
CA PHE A 279 19.82 -30.63 -2.84
C PHE A 279 20.90 -31.17 -1.89
N LYS A 280 22.17 -30.79 -2.10
CA LYS A 280 23.25 -31.07 -1.15
C LYS A 280 23.15 -30.21 0.11
N ALA A 281 22.74 -28.96 -0.03
CA ALA A 281 22.59 -28.04 1.09
C ALA A 281 21.32 -28.32 1.90
N ASP A 282 20.23 -28.70 1.22
CA ASP A 282 18.99 -29.11 1.86
C ASP A 282 18.34 -30.28 1.09
N PRO A 283 18.44 -31.52 1.60
CA PRO A 283 17.83 -32.68 0.96
C PRO A 283 16.31 -32.73 1.14
N THR A 284 15.70 -31.79 1.88
CA THR A 284 14.26 -31.77 2.18
C THR A 284 13.44 -30.90 1.24
N ILE A 285 14.09 -30.26 0.24
CA ILE A 285 13.43 -29.39 -0.74
C ILE A 285 12.36 -30.18 -1.50
N ASP A 286 11.10 -29.80 -1.31
CA ASP A 286 9.94 -30.41 -1.96
C ASP A 286 9.18 -29.44 -2.89
N LYS A 287 9.52 -28.14 -2.86
CA LYS A 287 8.92 -27.08 -3.68
C LYS A 287 9.98 -26.12 -4.24
N ILE A 288 9.81 -25.67 -5.48
CA ILE A 288 10.72 -24.72 -6.13
C ILE A 288 9.96 -23.55 -6.76
N TYR A 289 10.40 -22.32 -6.48
CA TYR A 289 10.07 -21.15 -7.30
C TYR A 289 11.15 -20.95 -8.36
N ILE A 290 10.77 -20.92 -9.63
CA ILE A 290 11.69 -20.91 -10.76
C ILE A 290 11.54 -19.66 -11.63
N VAL A 291 12.67 -19.04 -11.92
CA VAL A 291 12.83 -17.99 -12.93
C VAL A 291 13.87 -18.50 -13.94
N GLY A 292 13.53 -18.44 -15.23
CA GLY A 292 14.41 -18.92 -16.30
C GLY A 292 15.72 -18.15 -16.43
N PRO A 293 16.68 -18.64 -17.25
CA PRO A 293 17.94 -17.95 -17.51
C PRO A 293 17.72 -16.62 -18.25
N ASP A 294 18.35 -15.57 -17.76
CA ASP A 294 18.41 -14.29 -18.45
C ASP A 294 19.33 -14.36 -19.67
N ASN A 295 18.99 -13.63 -20.75
CA ASN A 295 19.81 -13.49 -21.96
C ASN A 295 20.13 -14.82 -22.68
N VAL A 296 19.24 -15.80 -22.58
CA VAL A 296 19.35 -17.09 -23.28
C VAL A 296 18.07 -17.33 -24.08
N TYR A 297 18.17 -17.28 -25.40
CA TYR A 297 16.98 -17.47 -26.27
C TYR A 297 16.54 -18.94 -26.32
N ASP A 298 17.47 -19.88 -26.47
CA ASP A 298 17.18 -21.31 -26.40
C ASP A 298 17.44 -21.84 -24.99
N ALA A 299 16.49 -21.62 -24.08
CA ALA A 299 16.65 -21.96 -22.67
C ALA A 299 16.42 -23.46 -22.35
N LEU A 300 15.81 -24.20 -23.28
CA LEU A 300 15.44 -25.61 -23.06
C LEU A 300 16.62 -26.52 -22.65
N PRO A 301 17.80 -26.47 -23.30
CA PRO A 301 18.95 -27.31 -22.92
C PRO A 301 19.49 -27.02 -21.51
N HIS A 302 19.22 -25.82 -20.99
CA HIS A 302 19.69 -25.36 -19.68
C HIS A 302 18.70 -25.68 -18.56
N ILE A 303 17.40 -25.60 -18.84
CA ILE A 303 16.35 -25.78 -17.84
C ILE A 303 15.98 -27.26 -17.68
N LYS A 304 15.82 -28.01 -18.77
CA LYS A 304 15.32 -29.38 -18.75
C LYS A 304 16.13 -30.31 -17.82
N PRO A 305 17.49 -30.33 -17.88
CA PRO A 305 18.28 -31.21 -17.01
C PRO A 305 18.11 -30.89 -15.52
N PHE A 306 17.92 -29.61 -15.15
CA PHE A 306 17.71 -29.24 -13.74
C PHE A 306 16.31 -29.67 -13.25
N LEU A 307 15.27 -29.49 -14.06
CA LEU A 307 13.90 -29.88 -13.68
C LEU A 307 13.80 -31.41 -13.53
N GLU A 308 14.37 -32.18 -14.45
CA GLU A 308 14.47 -33.64 -14.34
C GLU A 308 15.23 -34.06 -13.06
N LEU A 309 16.35 -33.39 -12.76
CA LEU A 309 17.10 -33.62 -11.54
C LEU A 309 16.25 -33.31 -10.30
N ALA A 310 15.57 -32.16 -10.26
CA ALA A 310 14.75 -31.74 -9.13
C ALA A 310 13.64 -32.76 -8.82
N VAL A 311 12.95 -33.26 -9.85
CA VAL A 311 11.96 -34.34 -9.70
C VAL A 311 12.60 -35.61 -9.15
N SER A 312 13.77 -36.01 -9.67
CA SER A 312 14.50 -37.19 -9.16
C SER A 312 14.94 -37.05 -7.69
N LYS A 313 15.07 -35.82 -7.19
CA LYS A 313 15.43 -35.50 -5.80
C LYS A 313 14.21 -35.35 -4.88
N GLY A 314 13.00 -35.51 -5.40
CA GLY A 314 11.77 -35.51 -4.62
C GLY A 314 11.00 -34.19 -4.61
N VAL A 315 11.34 -33.23 -5.47
CA VAL A 315 10.56 -32.00 -5.63
C VAL A 315 9.19 -32.35 -6.23
N LYS A 316 8.13 -31.93 -5.53
CA LYS A 316 6.75 -32.24 -5.88
C LYS A 316 6.06 -31.08 -6.59
N ARG A 317 6.36 -29.84 -6.21
CA ARG A 317 5.69 -28.63 -6.73
C ARG A 317 6.64 -27.61 -7.33
N PHE A 318 6.25 -27.02 -8.45
CA PHE A 318 6.96 -25.93 -9.11
C PHE A 318 6.06 -24.70 -9.25
N VAL A 319 6.57 -23.52 -8.92
CA VAL A 319 5.94 -22.23 -9.22
C VAL A 319 6.85 -21.47 -10.18
N ALA A 320 6.43 -21.31 -11.42
CA ALA A 320 7.26 -20.74 -12.47
C ALA A 320 6.80 -19.35 -12.89
N LEU A 321 7.76 -18.44 -13.06
CA LEU A 321 7.51 -17.11 -13.61
C LEU A 321 7.77 -17.09 -15.12
N THR A 322 6.75 -16.76 -15.91
CA THR A 322 6.85 -16.58 -17.37
C THR A 322 6.36 -15.19 -17.79
N SER A 323 5.78 -15.03 -18.97
CA SER A 323 5.12 -13.78 -19.41
C SER A 323 3.68 -14.06 -19.89
N THR A 324 2.82 -13.03 -19.89
CA THR A 324 1.43 -13.08 -20.41
C THR A 324 1.33 -13.71 -21.79
N GLN A 325 2.31 -13.43 -22.65
CA GLN A 325 2.32 -13.85 -24.04
C GLN A 325 2.85 -15.28 -24.25
N SER A 326 3.44 -15.90 -23.23
CA SER A 326 4.09 -17.21 -23.35
C SER A 326 3.06 -18.35 -23.37
N GLN A 327 3.14 -19.21 -24.39
CA GLN A 327 2.44 -20.50 -24.45
C GLN A 327 3.41 -21.65 -24.15
N PRO A 328 2.91 -22.85 -23.78
CA PRO A 328 3.75 -24.05 -23.68
C PRO A 328 4.63 -24.24 -24.93
N GLY A 329 5.94 -24.25 -24.73
CA GLY A 329 6.94 -24.51 -25.78
C GLY A 329 7.51 -23.25 -26.44
N ASP A 330 6.92 -22.07 -26.20
CA ASP A 330 7.46 -20.82 -26.71
C ASP A 330 8.85 -20.52 -26.14
N ARG A 331 9.75 -20.01 -26.97
CA ARG A 331 11.07 -19.54 -26.52
C ARG A 331 11.01 -18.08 -26.11
N PRO A 332 11.77 -17.65 -25.08
CA PRO A 332 12.59 -18.46 -24.18
C PRO A 332 11.84 -18.98 -22.94
N SER A 333 10.71 -18.37 -22.57
CA SER A 333 10.04 -18.58 -21.28
C SER A 333 9.02 -19.72 -21.25
N GLY A 334 8.33 -19.98 -22.36
CA GLY A 334 7.31 -21.03 -22.50
C GLY A 334 7.84 -22.45 -22.41
N VAL A 335 9.15 -22.64 -22.58
CA VAL A 335 9.81 -23.95 -22.44
C VAL A 335 9.74 -24.51 -21.03
N ILE A 336 9.72 -23.67 -19.98
CA ILE A 336 9.55 -24.13 -18.59
C ILE A 336 8.20 -24.80 -18.44
N HIS A 337 7.15 -24.15 -18.94
CA HIS A 337 5.79 -24.67 -18.88
C HIS A 337 5.68 -26.02 -19.61
N GLN A 338 6.24 -26.12 -20.82
CA GLN A 338 6.25 -27.37 -21.58
C GLN A 338 6.95 -28.51 -20.84
N VAL A 339 8.11 -28.27 -20.22
CA VAL A 339 8.84 -29.31 -19.49
C VAL A 339 8.08 -29.74 -18.24
N LEU A 340 7.43 -28.82 -17.51
CA LEU A 340 6.63 -29.17 -16.34
C LEU A 340 5.40 -30.03 -16.72
N LEU A 341 4.76 -29.76 -17.87
CA LEU A 341 3.71 -30.60 -18.44
C LEU A 341 4.23 -32.01 -18.78
N GLU A 342 5.39 -32.11 -19.45
CA GLU A 342 6.02 -33.39 -19.80
C GLU A 342 6.38 -34.24 -18.57
N LEU A 343 6.82 -33.61 -17.49
CA LEU A 343 7.20 -34.28 -16.25
C LEU A 343 6.00 -34.73 -15.41
N GLY A 344 4.78 -34.24 -15.69
CA GLY A 344 3.57 -34.62 -14.95
C GLY A 344 3.61 -34.23 -13.47
N VAL A 345 4.28 -33.12 -13.14
CA VAL A 345 4.44 -32.63 -11.75
C VAL A 345 3.33 -31.65 -11.37
N ASP A 346 3.18 -31.40 -10.07
CA ASP A 346 2.33 -30.30 -9.60
C ASP A 346 3.00 -28.96 -9.94
N PHE A 347 2.29 -28.05 -10.64
CA PHE A 347 2.84 -26.75 -10.98
C PHE A 347 1.81 -25.63 -11.03
N THR A 348 2.31 -24.41 -10.87
CA THR A 348 1.60 -23.16 -11.14
C THR A 348 2.48 -22.23 -11.97
N ILE A 349 1.95 -21.72 -13.09
CA ILE A 349 2.61 -20.73 -13.95
C ILE A 349 2.05 -19.34 -13.62
N LEU A 350 2.93 -18.42 -13.23
CA LEU A 350 2.61 -17.01 -13.05
C LEU A 350 2.98 -16.26 -14.33
N LYS A 351 1.99 -15.61 -14.95
CA LYS A 351 2.10 -14.85 -16.19
C LYS A 351 1.89 -13.36 -15.93
N PRO A 352 2.91 -12.66 -15.40
CA PRO A 352 2.85 -11.22 -15.17
C PRO A 352 2.87 -10.41 -16.46
N THR A 353 2.24 -9.25 -16.40
CA THR A 353 2.42 -8.16 -17.37
C THR A 353 3.73 -7.42 -17.10
N TRP A 354 3.97 -6.28 -17.76
CA TRP A 354 5.24 -5.56 -17.66
C TRP A 354 5.43 -4.90 -16.29
N PHE A 355 6.66 -4.97 -15.79
CA PHE A 355 6.98 -4.59 -14.41
C PHE A 355 7.08 -3.07 -14.29
N ILE A 356 6.42 -2.48 -13.31
CA ILE A 356 6.54 -1.04 -13.02
C ILE A 356 7.97 -0.67 -12.63
N GLU A 357 8.74 -1.58 -12.00
CA GLU A 357 10.14 -1.35 -11.64
C GLU A 357 11.05 -1.16 -12.87
N ASN A 358 10.58 -1.45 -14.09
CA ASN A 358 11.34 -1.17 -15.31
C ASN A 358 11.60 0.33 -15.50
N PHE A 359 10.73 1.23 -15.02
CA PHE A 359 10.97 2.67 -15.04
C PHE A 359 12.18 3.06 -14.17
N ALA A 360 12.36 2.39 -13.03
CA ALA A 360 13.49 2.62 -12.11
C ALA A 360 14.74 1.79 -12.44
N THR A 361 14.70 0.95 -13.48
CA THR A 361 15.83 0.07 -13.84
C THR A 361 16.19 0.23 -15.32
N MET A 362 15.40 -0.38 -16.22
CA MET A 362 15.64 -0.37 -17.66
C MET A 362 15.61 1.05 -18.26
N PHE A 363 14.61 1.86 -17.88
CA PHE A 363 14.44 3.23 -18.41
C PHE A 363 15.11 4.30 -17.55
N TYR A 364 15.71 3.93 -16.41
CA TYR A 364 16.25 4.89 -15.45
C TYR A 364 17.21 5.89 -16.10
N MET A 365 18.14 5.40 -16.93
CA MET A 365 19.13 6.25 -17.58
C MET A 365 18.53 7.17 -18.64
N SER A 366 17.59 6.68 -19.46
CA SER A 366 16.98 7.52 -20.50
C SER A 366 16.07 8.58 -19.89
N ILE A 367 15.31 8.23 -18.85
CA ILE A 367 14.48 9.19 -18.08
C ILE A 367 15.39 10.20 -17.40
N ARG A 368 16.49 9.74 -16.78
CA ARG A 368 17.44 10.60 -16.09
C ARG A 368 18.07 11.62 -17.04
N GLU A 369 18.78 11.12 -18.06
CA GLU A 369 19.75 11.86 -18.86
C GLU A 369 19.13 12.52 -20.10
N ASN A 370 18.08 11.90 -20.66
CA ASN A 370 17.48 12.33 -21.93
C ASN A 370 16.02 12.80 -21.78
N ASP A 371 15.46 12.76 -20.57
CA ASP A 371 14.04 13.05 -20.33
C ASP A 371 13.12 12.21 -21.24
N GLU A 372 13.51 10.95 -21.50
CA GLU A 372 12.86 10.12 -22.51
C GLU A 372 12.65 8.67 -22.06
N ILE A 373 11.54 8.09 -22.50
CA ILE A 373 11.26 6.65 -22.47
C ILE A 373 11.15 6.19 -23.93
N SER A 374 11.97 5.25 -24.38
CA SER A 374 11.96 4.79 -25.78
C SER A 374 11.43 3.35 -25.89
N THR A 375 10.32 3.15 -26.62
CA THR A 375 9.67 1.83 -26.75
C THR A 375 9.12 1.58 -28.16
N THR A 376 8.81 0.31 -28.45
CA THR A 376 8.13 -0.11 -29.70
C THR A 376 6.61 -0.24 -29.55
N THR A 377 6.02 0.25 -28.44
CA THR A 377 4.60 0.00 -28.10
C THR A 377 3.60 0.92 -28.78
N GLU A 378 4.06 1.95 -29.49
CA GLU A 378 3.23 3.00 -30.06
C GLU A 378 2.22 3.59 -29.04
N ASN A 379 0.91 3.41 -29.25
CA ASN A 379 -0.16 3.85 -28.35
C ASN A 379 -0.72 2.72 -27.47
N GLY A 380 -0.10 1.54 -27.54
CA GLY A 380 -0.52 0.37 -26.78
C GLY A 380 -0.50 0.61 -25.28
N ARG A 381 -1.45 -0.03 -24.58
CA ARG A 381 -1.65 0.12 -23.14
C ARG A 381 -1.23 -1.14 -22.42
N VAL A 382 -0.66 -0.94 -21.23
CA VAL A 382 -0.12 -1.99 -20.40
C VAL A 382 -0.66 -1.84 -18.97
N PRO A 383 -1.19 -2.91 -18.37
CA PRO A 383 -1.51 -2.94 -16.97
C PRO A 383 -0.23 -3.21 -16.17
N PHE A 384 0.57 -2.18 -15.87
CA PHE A 384 1.89 -2.34 -15.24
C PHE A 384 1.79 -2.97 -13.85
N ILE A 385 2.45 -4.11 -13.64
CA ILE A 385 2.38 -4.90 -12.41
C ILE A 385 3.61 -4.64 -11.51
N SER A 386 3.45 -4.66 -10.18
CA SER A 386 4.59 -4.59 -9.26
C SER A 386 5.23 -5.95 -9.05
N ALA A 387 6.57 -5.96 -8.92
CA ALA A 387 7.30 -7.14 -8.46
C ALA A 387 6.84 -7.65 -7.09
N GLN A 388 6.29 -6.77 -6.23
CA GLN A 388 5.71 -7.13 -4.94
C GLN A 388 4.48 -8.04 -5.12
N ASP A 389 3.53 -7.65 -5.96
CA ASP A 389 2.30 -8.40 -6.21
C ASP A 389 2.60 -9.78 -6.82
N ILE A 390 3.58 -9.84 -7.73
CA ILE A 390 4.05 -11.10 -8.31
C ILE A 390 4.66 -12.02 -7.24
N ALA A 391 5.46 -11.46 -6.32
CA ALA A 391 6.06 -12.23 -5.24
C ALA A 391 5.01 -12.73 -4.25
N GLU A 392 3.96 -11.95 -3.97
CA GLU A 392 2.83 -12.39 -3.13
C GLU A 392 2.02 -13.52 -3.79
N ALA A 393 1.79 -13.45 -5.11
CA ALA A 393 1.20 -14.55 -5.86
C ALA A 393 2.09 -15.82 -5.78
N GLY A 394 3.42 -15.66 -5.93
CA GLY A 394 4.39 -16.75 -5.74
C GLY A 394 4.37 -17.34 -4.35
N PHE A 395 4.30 -16.50 -3.32
CA PHE A 395 4.20 -16.93 -1.92
C PHE A 395 2.94 -17.76 -1.67
N LYS A 396 1.77 -17.29 -2.14
CA LYS A 396 0.50 -18.01 -2.03
C LYS A 396 0.56 -19.37 -2.75
N ALA A 397 1.09 -19.41 -3.97
CA ALA A 397 1.20 -20.64 -4.75
C ALA A 397 2.14 -21.68 -4.08
N LEU A 398 3.25 -21.23 -3.49
CA LEU A 398 4.18 -22.11 -2.76
C LEU A 398 3.59 -22.64 -1.45
N THR A 399 2.92 -21.79 -0.68
CA THR A 399 2.47 -22.11 0.68
C THR A 399 1.11 -22.81 0.74
N SER A 400 0.31 -22.74 -0.34
CA SER A 400 -0.99 -23.44 -0.42
C SER A 400 -0.86 -24.94 -0.18
N GLU A 401 -1.83 -25.56 0.48
CA GLU A 401 -1.88 -27.02 0.66
C GLU A 401 -2.14 -27.75 -0.68
N LYS A 402 -2.92 -27.13 -1.57
CA LYS A 402 -3.30 -27.68 -2.88
C LYS A 402 -2.88 -26.76 -4.02
N THR A 403 -2.69 -27.31 -5.20
CA THR A 403 -2.62 -26.51 -6.44
C THR A 403 -3.93 -25.74 -6.57
N LEU A 404 -3.84 -24.41 -6.62
CA LEU A 404 -5.03 -23.57 -6.75
C LEU A 404 -5.50 -23.60 -8.22
N GLU A 405 -4.62 -23.19 -9.14
CA GLU A 405 -4.77 -23.31 -10.59
C GLU A 405 -3.41 -23.53 -11.26
N GLN A 406 -3.42 -24.02 -12.50
CA GLN A 406 -2.20 -24.28 -13.27
C GLN A 406 -1.60 -23.01 -13.87
N GLU A 407 -2.41 -22.00 -14.21
CA GLU A 407 -1.94 -20.76 -14.84
C GLU A 407 -2.67 -19.54 -14.29
N TYR A 408 -1.92 -18.52 -13.88
CA TYR A 408 -2.47 -17.24 -13.44
C TYR A 408 -1.95 -16.10 -14.30
N LEU A 409 -2.85 -15.29 -14.86
CA LEU A 409 -2.53 -13.96 -15.37
C LEU A 409 -2.40 -13.00 -14.19
N ILE A 410 -1.26 -12.33 -14.06
CA ILE A 410 -0.99 -11.39 -12.96
C ILE A 410 -0.89 -9.99 -13.56
N LEU A 411 -1.97 -9.22 -13.47
CA LEU A 411 -2.13 -7.93 -14.14
C LEU A 411 -2.02 -6.77 -13.16
N GLY A 412 -1.42 -5.66 -13.60
CA GLY A 412 -1.48 -4.40 -12.85
C GLY A 412 -2.90 -3.83 -12.78
N PRO A 413 -3.20 -2.96 -11.80
CA PRO A 413 -4.55 -2.47 -11.57
C PRO A 413 -5.04 -1.47 -12.63
N GLU A 414 -4.13 -0.80 -13.34
CA GLU A 414 -4.47 0.31 -14.24
C GLU A 414 -3.83 0.14 -15.61
N LEU A 415 -4.62 0.32 -16.67
CA LEU A 415 -4.13 0.33 -18.06
C LEU A 415 -3.54 1.70 -18.42
N HIS A 416 -2.21 1.76 -18.59
CA HIS A 416 -1.51 2.97 -19.01
C HIS A 416 -0.76 2.75 -20.32
N SER A 417 -0.78 3.74 -21.21
CA SER A 417 0.22 3.81 -22.27
C SER A 417 1.55 4.34 -21.74
N TYR A 418 2.64 4.15 -22.48
CA TYR A 418 3.91 4.80 -22.15
C TYR A 418 3.85 6.33 -22.28
N ASP A 419 2.92 6.88 -23.08
CA ASP A 419 2.63 8.32 -23.10
C ASP A 419 2.02 8.77 -21.74
N ASP A 420 1.15 7.96 -21.15
CA ASP A 420 0.54 8.25 -19.84
C ASP A 420 1.56 8.10 -18.71
N ALA A 421 2.40 7.06 -18.76
CA ALA A 421 3.51 6.90 -17.83
C ALA A 421 4.49 8.09 -17.89
N ALA A 422 4.82 8.59 -19.10
CA ALA A 422 5.65 9.76 -19.27
C ALA A 422 5.01 11.04 -18.69
N LYS A 423 3.69 11.24 -18.84
CA LYS A 423 2.95 12.35 -18.21
C LYS A 423 2.99 12.25 -16.68
N LEU A 424 2.73 11.07 -16.12
CA LEU A 424 2.76 10.85 -14.67
C LEU A 424 4.14 11.15 -14.10
N LEU A 425 5.20 10.63 -14.73
CA LEU A 425 6.58 10.93 -14.37
C LEU A 425 6.89 12.42 -14.50
N SER A 426 6.35 13.10 -15.52
CA SER A 426 6.55 14.53 -15.71
C SER A 426 5.99 15.35 -14.55
N THR A 427 4.77 15.02 -14.12
CA THR A 427 4.11 15.65 -12.98
C THR A 427 4.91 15.44 -11.70
N VAL A 428 5.34 14.21 -11.43
CA VAL A 428 6.07 13.88 -10.19
C VAL A 428 7.47 14.49 -10.17
N LEU A 429 8.18 14.48 -11.30
CA LEU A 429 9.56 14.96 -11.38
C LEU A 429 9.66 16.48 -11.61
N GLY A 430 8.55 17.16 -11.94
CA GLY A 430 8.54 18.58 -12.23
C GLY A 430 9.27 18.98 -13.52
N ARG A 431 9.49 18.03 -14.44
CA ARG A 431 10.13 18.25 -15.74
C ARG A 431 9.50 17.36 -16.81
N THR A 432 9.50 17.80 -18.06
CA THR A 432 8.85 17.07 -19.15
C THR A 432 9.62 15.80 -19.50
N ILE A 433 9.02 14.64 -19.24
CA ILE A 433 9.45 13.33 -19.75
C ILE A 433 8.64 13.00 -21.00
N THR A 434 9.30 12.56 -22.06
CA THR A 434 8.69 12.26 -23.35
C THR A 434 8.76 10.77 -23.67
N HIS A 435 7.72 10.23 -24.30
CA HIS A 435 7.75 8.87 -24.83
C HIS A 435 8.11 8.90 -26.32
N ARG A 436 9.25 8.31 -26.67
CA ARG A 436 9.75 8.19 -28.04
C ARG A 436 9.42 6.81 -28.60
N LYS A 437 8.56 6.80 -29.62
CA LYS A 437 8.15 5.60 -30.34
C LYS A 437 9.23 5.25 -31.36
N ILE A 438 9.87 4.10 -31.19
CA ILE A 438 10.98 3.63 -32.03
C ILE A 438 10.61 2.32 -32.75
N SER A 439 11.30 2.02 -33.85
CA SER A 439 11.06 0.78 -34.61
C SER A 439 11.59 -0.45 -33.86
N VAL A 440 11.08 -1.63 -34.22
CA VAL A 440 11.60 -2.92 -33.73
C VAL A 440 13.09 -3.07 -34.03
N ASP A 441 13.54 -2.64 -35.22
CA ASP A 441 14.94 -2.71 -35.62
C ASP A 441 15.82 -1.79 -34.74
N GLU A 442 15.38 -0.56 -34.50
CA GLU A 442 16.10 0.39 -33.64
C GLU A 442 16.21 -0.15 -32.20
N LYS A 443 15.12 -0.68 -31.64
CA LYS A 443 15.13 -1.29 -30.31
C LYS A 443 16.00 -2.54 -30.27
N THR A 444 15.93 -3.40 -31.29
CA THR A 444 16.77 -4.61 -31.41
C THR A 444 18.25 -4.24 -31.43
N GLN A 445 18.63 -3.23 -32.23
CA GLN A 445 20.00 -2.74 -32.30
C GLN A 445 20.46 -2.18 -30.95
N ALA A 446 19.62 -1.39 -30.29
CA ALA A 446 19.92 -0.85 -28.96
C ALA A 446 20.15 -1.98 -27.93
N LEU A 447 19.26 -2.97 -27.88
CA LEU A 447 19.35 -4.11 -26.96
C LEU A 447 20.52 -5.06 -27.29
N SER A 448 20.90 -5.19 -28.56
CA SER A 448 22.02 -6.03 -29.02
C SER A 448 23.39 -5.56 -28.51
N HIS A 449 23.49 -4.36 -27.95
CA HIS A 449 24.71 -3.91 -27.24
C HIS A 449 24.95 -4.69 -25.94
N PHE A 450 23.89 -5.26 -25.36
CA PHE A 450 23.91 -5.89 -24.03
C PHE A 450 23.43 -7.35 -24.03
N LEU A 451 22.63 -7.72 -25.03
CA LEU A 451 21.97 -9.03 -25.14
C LEU A 451 22.41 -9.75 -26.40
N VAL A 452 22.28 -11.08 -26.42
CA VAL A 452 22.50 -11.85 -27.65
C VAL A 452 21.47 -11.42 -28.72
N PRO A 453 21.85 -11.30 -30.00
CA PRO A 453 20.99 -10.68 -31.02
C PRO A 453 19.59 -11.28 -31.13
N GLU A 454 19.49 -12.61 -31.00
CA GLU A 454 18.22 -13.34 -31.07
C GLU A 454 17.30 -12.98 -29.88
N TYR A 455 17.88 -12.81 -28.70
CA TYR A 455 17.15 -12.42 -27.49
C TYR A 455 16.77 -10.93 -27.52
N ALA A 456 17.65 -10.08 -28.06
CA ALA A 456 17.36 -8.66 -28.29
C ALA A 456 16.19 -8.48 -29.28
N ALA A 457 16.21 -9.22 -30.39
CA ALA A 457 15.13 -9.21 -31.38
C ALA A 457 13.83 -9.74 -30.78
N TYR A 458 13.89 -10.82 -30.00
CA TYR A 458 12.73 -11.33 -29.28
C TYR A 458 12.10 -10.27 -28.35
N LEU A 459 12.91 -9.63 -27.49
CA LEU A 459 12.41 -8.60 -26.57
C LEU A 459 11.77 -7.40 -27.30
N ALA A 460 12.38 -6.94 -28.39
CA ALA A 460 11.85 -5.83 -29.19
C ALA A 460 10.51 -6.21 -29.86
N ASN A 461 10.38 -7.45 -30.34
CA ASN A 461 9.15 -7.95 -30.97
C ASN A 461 8.02 -8.15 -29.96
N ILE A 462 8.29 -8.72 -28.77
CA ILE A 462 7.23 -8.87 -27.76
C ILE A 462 6.76 -7.51 -27.20
N GLU A 463 7.67 -6.52 -27.07
CA GLU A 463 7.30 -5.14 -26.72
C GLU A 463 6.41 -4.53 -27.83
N HIS A 464 6.66 -4.85 -29.10
CA HIS A 464 5.88 -4.31 -30.21
C HIS A 464 4.46 -4.88 -30.30
N LEU A 465 4.23 -6.11 -29.84
CA LEU A 465 2.88 -6.70 -29.79
C LEU A 465 1.91 -5.84 -28.96
N ILE A 466 2.42 -5.08 -27.99
CA ILE A 466 1.64 -4.16 -27.15
C ILE A 466 0.94 -3.10 -28.01
N ALA A 467 1.57 -2.65 -29.12
CA ALA A 467 0.98 -1.71 -30.05
C ALA A 467 -0.35 -2.20 -30.64
N GLY A 468 -0.50 -3.52 -30.80
CA GLY A 468 -1.73 -4.18 -31.24
C GLY A 468 -2.74 -4.49 -30.12
N GLY A 469 -2.54 -3.95 -28.91
CA GLY A 469 -3.43 -4.20 -27.75
C GLY A 469 -3.22 -5.56 -27.09
N SER A 470 -2.04 -6.18 -27.26
CA SER A 470 -1.81 -7.54 -26.77
C SER A 470 -1.84 -7.68 -25.25
N GLU A 471 -1.55 -6.62 -24.49
CA GLU A 471 -1.69 -6.63 -23.03
C GLU A 471 -3.09 -6.16 -22.61
N GLU A 472 -3.65 -5.17 -23.30
CA GLU A 472 -5.00 -4.64 -23.06
C GLU A 472 -6.08 -5.73 -23.16
N LYS A 473 -5.97 -6.66 -24.12
CA LYS A 473 -6.90 -7.78 -24.25
C LYS A 473 -6.99 -8.63 -22.98
N PHE A 474 -5.89 -8.82 -22.24
CA PHE A 474 -5.89 -9.67 -21.05
C PHE A 474 -6.60 -8.99 -19.89
N THR A 475 -6.57 -7.66 -19.81
CA THR A 475 -7.40 -6.91 -18.86
C THR A 475 -8.88 -7.07 -19.19
N HIS A 476 -9.26 -6.95 -20.47
CA HIS A 476 -10.65 -7.17 -20.89
C HIS A 476 -11.10 -8.62 -20.65
N GLU A 477 -10.29 -9.62 -21.01
CA GLU A 477 -10.60 -11.04 -20.75
C GLU A 477 -10.64 -11.39 -19.26
N ALA A 478 -9.75 -10.82 -18.44
CA ALA A 478 -9.76 -11.03 -16.99
C ALA A 478 -10.98 -10.35 -16.35
N ASN A 479 -11.33 -9.15 -16.81
CA ASN A 479 -12.57 -8.49 -16.42
C ASN A 479 -13.75 -9.34 -16.87
N ASP A 480 -13.83 -9.76 -18.13
CA ASP A 480 -14.88 -10.62 -18.67
C ASP A 480 -14.98 -11.96 -17.93
N ARG A 481 -13.87 -12.60 -17.52
CA ARG A 481 -13.91 -13.83 -16.70
C ARG A 481 -14.36 -13.58 -15.25
N ASN A 482 -14.00 -12.42 -14.68
CA ASN A 482 -14.47 -12.03 -13.35
C ASN A 482 -15.92 -11.49 -13.38
N THR A 483 -16.43 -11.03 -14.53
CA THR A 483 -17.76 -10.40 -14.68
C THR A 483 -18.78 -11.28 -15.41
N ALA A 484 -18.36 -12.30 -16.18
CA ALA A 484 -19.26 -13.18 -16.93
C ALA A 484 -20.21 -14.02 -16.05
N ASP A 485 -19.90 -14.16 -14.75
CA ASP A 485 -20.74 -14.91 -13.80
C ASP A 485 -21.53 -14.02 -12.84
N MET A 486 -21.49 -12.68 -12.94
CA MET A 486 -22.00 -11.79 -11.88
C MET A 486 -22.76 -10.57 -12.44
N THR A 487 -24.04 -10.46 -12.07
CA THR A 487 -24.91 -9.34 -12.45
C THR A 487 -25.10 -8.37 -11.30
N ILE A 488 -25.12 -7.06 -11.58
CA ILE A 488 -25.39 -6.03 -10.57
C ILE A 488 -26.84 -5.54 -10.68
N LEU A 489 -27.54 -5.53 -9.55
CA LEU A 489 -28.85 -4.93 -9.43
C LEU A 489 -28.75 -3.46 -9.00
N VAL A 490 -29.35 -2.56 -9.77
CA VAL A 490 -29.42 -1.13 -9.43
C VAL A 490 -30.86 -0.78 -9.05
N THR A 491 -31.12 -0.60 -7.74
CA THR A 491 -32.40 -0.04 -7.27
C THR A 491 -32.44 1.46 -7.56
N GLY A 492 -33.60 1.98 -7.96
CA GLY A 492 -33.72 3.38 -8.38
C GLY A 492 -32.91 3.67 -9.65
N GLY A 493 -32.71 2.68 -10.54
CA GLY A 493 -31.83 2.82 -11.72
C GLY A 493 -32.29 3.83 -12.77
N THR A 494 -33.49 4.40 -12.65
CA THR A 494 -33.95 5.56 -13.43
C THR A 494 -33.63 6.90 -12.77
N GLY A 495 -33.07 6.90 -11.57
CA GLY A 495 -32.73 8.10 -10.79
C GLY A 495 -31.39 8.73 -11.20
N LYS A 496 -31.06 9.87 -10.56
CA LYS A 496 -29.88 10.68 -10.90
C LYS A 496 -28.56 9.90 -10.80
N THR A 497 -28.36 9.18 -9.70
CA THR A 497 -27.15 8.38 -9.47
C THR A 497 -27.26 7.00 -10.12
N GLY A 498 -28.40 6.33 -9.99
CA GLY A 498 -28.63 4.98 -10.53
C GLY A 498 -28.49 4.90 -12.06
N SER A 499 -28.98 5.90 -12.81
CA SER A 499 -28.88 5.89 -14.27
C SER A 499 -27.46 6.14 -14.80
N ILE A 500 -26.66 6.94 -14.08
CA ILE A 500 -25.24 7.15 -14.39
C ILE A 500 -24.45 5.89 -14.05
N LEU A 501 -24.69 5.31 -12.87
CA LEU A 501 -24.06 4.06 -12.44
C LEU A 501 -24.31 2.91 -13.42
N ALA A 502 -25.56 2.72 -13.86
CA ALA A 502 -25.89 1.68 -14.84
C ALA A 502 -25.09 1.84 -16.14
N LYS A 503 -24.88 3.07 -16.62
CA LYS A 503 -24.05 3.35 -17.80
C LYS A 503 -22.57 3.03 -17.55
N LEU A 504 -22.02 3.43 -16.40
CA LEU A 504 -20.62 3.13 -16.03
C LEU A 504 -20.38 1.62 -15.98
N LEU A 505 -21.28 0.87 -15.33
CA LEU A 505 -21.21 -0.59 -15.24
C LEU A 505 -21.28 -1.26 -16.61
N HIS A 506 -22.20 -0.83 -17.48
CA HIS A 506 -22.30 -1.38 -18.83
C HIS A 506 -21.08 -1.05 -19.70
N GLN A 507 -20.52 0.16 -19.59
CA GLN A 507 -19.28 0.53 -20.28
C GLN A 507 -18.09 -0.33 -19.82
N ALA A 508 -18.11 -0.81 -18.58
CA ALA A 508 -17.12 -1.74 -18.04
C ALA A 508 -17.41 -3.22 -18.36
N GLY A 509 -18.40 -3.51 -19.21
CA GLY A 509 -18.78 -4.89 -19.58
C GLY A 509 -19.56 -5.65 -18.51
N ILE A 510 -20.00 -4.99 -17.42
CA ILE A 510 -20.69 -5.63 -16.31
C ILE A 510 -22.20 -5.74 -16.62
N PRO A 511 -22.81 -6.93 -16.53
CA PRO A 511 -24.26 -7.08 -16.68
C PRO A 511 -25.04 -6.31 -15.60
N VAL A 512 -26.08 -5.56 -16.01
CA VAL A 512 -26.89 -4.73 -15.10
C VAL A 512 -28.37 -5.04 -15.24
N VAL A 513 -29.04 -5.22 -14.10
CA VAL A 513 -30.50 -5.21 -13.98
C VAL A 513 -30.94 -3.90 -13.33
N ILE A 514 -31.84 -3.17 -13.99
CA ILE A 514 -32.42 -1.93 -13.48
C ILE A 514 -33.76 -2.23 -12.80
N ALA A 515 -33.85 -1.91 -11.51
CA ALA A 515 -35.09 -2.00 -10.73
C ALA A 515 -35.73 -0.60 -10.57
N SER A 516 -36.97 -0.45 -11.03
CA SER A 516 -37.73 0.81 -10.91
C SER A 516 -39.24 0.59 -10.80
N ARG A 517 -39.97 1.58 -10.27
CA ARG A 517 -41.45 1.50 -10.12
C ARG A 517 -42.19 1.37 -11.45
N SER A 518 -41.69 1.99 -12.52
CA SER A 518 -42.34 2.03 -13.84
C SER A 518 -41.96 0.86 -14.75
N ALA A 519 -40.84 0.16 -14.47
CA ALA A 519 -40.27 -0.88 -15.32
C ALA A 519 -40.09 -0.47 -16.79
N LYS A 520 -39.90 0.84 -17.06
CA LYS A 520 -39.74 1.33 -18.43
C LYS A 520 -38.52 0.64 -19.08
N ALA A 521 -38.68 0.16 -20.31
CA ALA A 521 -37.57 -0.42 -21.07
C ALA A 521 -36.51 0.67 -21.31
N ILE A 522 -35.26 0.37 -20.91
CA ILE A 522 -34.11 1.26 -21.12
C ILE A 522 -33.05 0.39 -21.78
N GLU A 523 -33.00 0.39 -23.11
CA GLU A 523 -31.95 -0.33 -23.83
C GLU A 523 -30.57 0.23 -23.46
N PRO A 524 -29.54 -0.61 -23.25
CA PRO A 524 -29.50 -2.07 -23.43
C PRO A 524 -29.78 -2.88 -22.14
N PHE A 525 -30.34 -2.27 -21.09
CA PHE A 525 -30.48 -2.86 -19.76
C PHE A 525 -31.75 -3.72 -19.61
N LYS A 526 -31.65 -4.80 -18.83
CA LYS A 526 -32.83 -5.53 -18.34
C LYS A 526 -33.55 -4.67 -17.28
N SER A 527 -34.72 -4.13 -17.60
CA SER A 527 -35.55 -3.36 -16.65
C SER A 527 -36.63 -4.23 -16.02
N VAL A 528 -36.78 -4.17 -14.69
CA VAL A 528 -37.82 -4.89 -13.93
C VAL A 528 -38.65 -3.94 -13.05
N LYS A 529 -39.90 -4.33 -12.80
CA LYS A 529 -40.77 -3.63 -11.85
C LYS A 529 -40.31 -3.92 -10.42
N PHE A 530 -40.04 -2.87 -9.66
CA PHE A 530 -39.66 -2.95 -8.26
C PHE A 530 -40.25 -1.76 -7.49
N ASP A 531 -40.93 -2.06 -6.38
CA ASP A 531 -41.52 -1.08 -5.48
C ASP A 531 -41.30 -1.53 -4.03
N TRP A 532 -40.61 -0.69 -3.24
CA TRP A 532 -40.33 -0.94 -1.83
C TRP A 532 -41.60 -1.21 -1.00
N SER A 533 -42.75 -0.67 -1.41
CA SER A 533 -44.03 -0.85 -0.69
C SER A 533 -44.83 -2.07 -1.14
N ASP A 534 -44.39 -2.78 -2.18
CA ASP A 534 -45.08 -3.95 -2.74
C ASP A 534 -44.14 -5.19 -2.74
N PRO A 535 -44.21 -6.03 -1.69
CA PRO A 535 -43.38 -7.22 -1.58
C PRO A 535 -43.55 -8.22 -2.73
N THR A 536 -44.66 -8.17 -3.48
CA THR A 536 -44.87 -9.04 -4.64
C THR A 536 -43.88 -8.73 -5.78
N THR A 537 -43.22 -7.58 -5.73
CA THR A 537 -42.23 -7.17 -6.73
C THR A 537 -40.80 -7.63 -6.42
N PHE A 538 -40.52 -8.11 -5.21
CA PHE A 538 -39.15 -8.39 -4.72
C PHE A 538 -38.47 -9.56 -5.44
N GLU A 539 -39.25 -10.49 -6.01
CA GLU A 539 -38.72 -11.61 -6.78
C GLU A 539 -38.34 -11.24 -8.23
N ASN A 540 -38.86 -10.12 -8.76
CA ASN A 540 -38.71 -9.77 -10.17
C ASN A 540 -37.25 -9.60 -10.62
N PRO A 541 -36.35 -8.95 -9.86
CA PRO A 541 -34.94 -8.85 -10.24
C PRO A 541 -34.28 -10.21 -10.42
N PHE A 542 -34.48 -11.11 -9.46
CA PHE A 542 -33.84 -12.44 -9.43
C PHE A 542 -34.47 -13.43 -10.41
N LYS A 543 -35.72 -13.19 -10.85
CA LYS A 543 -36.33 -13.89 -11.99
C LYS A 543 -35.75 -13.44 -13.33
N ALA A 544 -35.43 -12.15 -13.46
CA ALA A 544 -34.84 -11.61 -14.68
C ALA A 544 -33.36 -11.99 -14.84
N ASP A 545 -32.65 -12.10 -13.72
CA ASP A 545 -31.29 -12.62 -13.68
C ASP A 545 -30.97 -13.28 -12.33
N SER A 546 -30.75 -14.59 -12.33
CA SER A 546 -30.41 -15.33 -11.12
C SER A 546 -28.94 -15.18 -10.71
N SER A 547 -28.10 -14.56 -11.55
CA SER A 547 -26.67 -14.30 -11.26
C SER A 547 -26.45 -13.00 -10.47
N ILE A 548 -27.51 -12.34 -9.99
CA ILE A 548 -27.39 -11.12 -9.19
C ILE A 548 -26.71 -11.43 -7.85
N ASP A 549 -25.52 -10.87 -7.64
CA ASP A 549 -24.72 -11.09 -6.43
C ASP A 549 -24.35 -9.76 -5.71
N LYS A 550 -24.53 -8.61 -6.37
CA LYS A 550 -24.30 -7.28 -5.79
C LYS A 550 -25.50 -6.35 -6.04
N VAL A 551 -25.80 -5.51 -5.08
CA VAL A 551 -26.95 -4.59 -5.14
C VAL A 551 -26.55 -3.18 -4.77
N TYR A 552 -26.85 -2.22 -5.65
CA TYR A 552 -26.86 -0.80 -5.32
C TYR A 552 -28.23 -0.42 -4.72
N VAL A 553 -28.20 0.10 -3.50
CA VAL A 553 -29.39 0.40 -2.68
C VAL A 553 -29.62 1.90 -2.61
N VAL A 554 -30.78 2.34 -3.08
CA VAL A 554 -31.31 3.69 -2.88
C VAL A 554 -32.56 3.59 -2.01
N SER A 555 -32.52 4.26 -0.85
CA SER A 555 -33.63 4.27 0.12
C SER A 555 -34.93 4.81 -0.49
N PRO A 556 -36.10 4.34 -0.05
CA PRO A 556 -37.39 4.82 -0.54
C PRO A 556 -37.63 6.31 -0.24
N ASP A 557 -38.44 6.92 -1.10
CA ASP A 557 -38.70 8.35 -1.10
C ASP A 557 -39.85 8.76 -0.15
N GLY A 558 -39.61 9.78 0.70
CA GLY A 558 -40.65 10.40 1.53
C GLY A 558 -41.12 9.61 2.76
N LEU A 559 -40.35 8.62 3.21
CA LEU A 559 -40.64 7.81 4.40
C LEU A 559 -39.63 8.08 5.51
N TYR A 560 -40.12 8.33 6.73
CA TYR A 560 -39.28 8.47 7.92
C TYR A 560 -38.80 7.11 8.44
N ASP A 561 -39.73 6.16 8.63
CA ASP A 561 -39.43 4.78 9.01
C ASP A 561 -39.31 3.89 7.76
N VAL A 562 -38.08 3.72 7.28
CA VAL A 562 -37.77 2.99 6.03
C VAL A 562 -37.54 1.49 6.25
N ILE A 563 -37.31 1.05 7.49
CA ILE A 563 -36.92 -0.34 7.78
C ILE A 563 -38.02 -1.35 7.43
N PRO A 564 -39.30 -1.15 7.80
CA PRO A 564 -40.35 -2.13 7.54
C PRO A 564 -40.52 -2.46 6.05
N VAL A 565 -40.21 -1.52 5.16
CA VAL A 565 -40.33 -1.69 3.71
C VAL A 565 -39.03 -2.18 3.06
N MET A 566 -37.87 -1.79 3.58
CA MET A 566 -36.57 -2.18 2.99
C MET A 566 -36.10 -3.56 3.43
N LYS A 567 -36.18 -3.84 4.73
CA LYS A 567 -35.60 -5.04 5.34
C LYS A 567 -36.04 -6.34 4.67
N PRO A 568 -37.35 -6.56 4.36
CA PRO A 568 -37.77 -7.82 3.76
C PRO A 568 -37.15 -8.08 2.37
N PHE A 569 -36.95 -7.05 1.56
CA PHE A 569 -36.25 -7.20 0.28
C PHE A 569 -34.77 -7.50 0.47
N LEU A 570 -34.10 -6.79 1.37
CA LEU A 570 -32.66 -6.98 1.60
C LEU A 570 -32.35 -8.38 2.14
N GLU A 571 -33.14 -8.88 3.09
CA GLU A 571 -33.03 -10.27 3.57
C GLU A 571 -33.34 -11.29 2.45
N TYR A 572 -34.36 -11.01 1.63
CA TYR A 572 -34.66 -11.84 0.47
C TYR A 572 -33.50 -11.87 -0.53
N ALA A 573 -32.88 -10.73 -0.82
CA ALA A 573 -31.73 -10.62 -1.70
C ALA A 573 -30.53 -11.44 -1.19
N VAL A 574 -30.23 -11.38 0.12
CA VAL A 574 -29.22 -12.24 0.75
C VAL A 574 -29.57 -13.72 0.56
N SER A 575 -30.84 -14.11 0.76
CA SER A 575 -31.29 -15.49 0.54
C SER A 575 -31.16 -15.97 -0.91
N LYS A 576 -31.04 -15.05 -1.88
CA LYS A 576 -30.82 -15.32 -3.30
C LYS A 576 -29.35 -15.31 -3.72
N GLY A 577 -28.43 -15.11 -2.77
CA GLY A 577 -26.99 -15.17 -3.03
C GLY A 577 -26.33 -13.81 -3.22
N VAL A 578 -27.01 -12.70 -2.89
CA VAL A 578 -26.37 -11.39 -2.82
C VAL A 578 -25.32 -11.37 -1.72
N LYS A 579 -24.09 -11.06 -2.11
CA LYS A 579 -22.90 -11.02 -1.26
C LYS A 579 -22.49 -9.60 -0.89
N ARG A 580 -22.94 -8.58 -1.64
CA ARG A 580 -22.53 -7.20 -1.40
C ARG A 580 -23.65 -6.18 -1.60
N PHE A 581 -23.74 -5.22 -0.69
CA PHE A 581 -24.58 -4.03 -0.82
C PHE A 581 -23.75 -2.74 -0.87
N VAL A 582 -24.06 -1.87 -1.82
CA VAL A 582 -23.56 -0.49 -1.82
C VAL A 582 -24.75 0.44 -1.67
N ALA A 583 -24.87 1.09 -0.51
CA ALA A 583 -26.04 1.87 -0.15
C ALA A 583 -25.76 3.37 -0.17
N LEU A 584 -26.59 4.14 -0.87
CA LEU A 584 -26.54 5.60 -0.86
C LEU A 584 -27.36 6.15 0.32
N THR A 585 -26.71 6.94 1.16
CA THR A 585 -27.27 7.59 2.36
C THR A 585 -26.82 9.04 2.47
N GLY A 586 -27.51 9.85 3.28
CA GLY A 586 -27.07 11.20 3.63
C GLY A 586 -25.80 11.18 4.50
N SER A 587 -24.89 12.12 4.26
CA SER A 587 -23.58 12.25 4.92
C SER A 587 -23.59 12.87 6.33
N GLN A 588 -24.65 12.64 7.09
CA GLN A 588 -24.91 13.34 8.34
C GLN A 588 -23.90 13.00 9.44
N PHE A 589 -23.75 13.93 10.38
CA PHE A 589 -22.85 13.78 11.51
C PHE A 589 -23.36 12.76 12.55
N ASN A 590 -24.68 12.58 12.70
CA ASN A 590 -25.26 11.60 13.60
C ASN A 590 -25.54 10.28 12.85
N PRO A 591 -24.89 9.15 13.20
CA PRO A 591 -25.01 7.90 12.45
C PRO A 591 -26.43 7.30 12.42
N VAL A 592 -27.34 7.78 13.28
CA VAL A 592 -28.53 7.06 13.73
C VAL A 592 -29.84 7.72 13.34
N ASP A 593 -30.03 8.98 13.76
CA ASP A 593 -31.37 9.59 13.83
C ASP A 593 -31.94 9.84 12.43
N GLY A 594 -32.96 9.05 12.08
CA GLY A 594 -33.74 9.21 10.86
C GLY A 594 -33.41 8.23 9.74
N PRO A 595 -34.10 8.37 8.59
CA PRO A 595 -34.11 7.37 7.51
C PRO A 595 -32.72 6.94 7.00
N SER A 596 -31.75 7.86 6.92
CA SER A 596 -30.41 7.54 6.42
C SER A 596 -29.60 6.67 7.39
N GLY A 597 -29.71 6.93 8.70
CA GLY A 597 -29.06 6.12 9.73
C GLY A 597 -29.70 4.73 9.84
N ALA A 598 -31.04 4.68 9.74
CA ALA A 598 -31.79 3.42 9.69
C ALA A 598 -31.37 2.54 8.49
N THR A 599 -31.32 3.10 7.27
CA THR A 599 -30.84 2.35 6.09
C THR A 599 -29.44 1.80 6.30
N ARG A 600 -28.52 2.63 6.82
CA ARG A 600 -27.16 2.17 7.14
C ARG A 600 -27.19 0.99 8.11
N GLN A 601 -27.88 1.12 9.24
CA GLN A 601 -27.95 0.07 10.26
C GLN A 601 -28.52 -1.22 9.69
N CYS A 602 -29.57 -1.12 8.88
CA CYS A 602 -30.18 -2.28 8.24
C CYS A 602 -29.20 -2.99 7.31
N VAL A 603 -28.52 -2.28 6.41
CA VAL A 603 -27.56 -2.87 5.47
C VAL A 603 -26.38 -3.51 6.22
N VAL A 604 -25.84 -2.83 7.23
CA VAL A 604 -24.74 -3.35 8.05
C VAL A 604 -25.14 -4.62 8.81
N SER A 605 -26.38 -4.66 9.34
CA SER A 605 -26.88 -5.80 10.12
C SER A 605 -27.07 -7.10 9.34
N LEU A 606 -27.01 -7.07 8.00
CA LEU A 606 -27.20 -8.25 7.16
C LEU A 606 -26.01 -9.22 7.18
N GLY A 607 -24.84 -8.79 7.71
CA GLY A 607 -23.67 -9.64 7.83
C GLY A 607 -23.00 -10.04 6.51
N VAL A 608 -23.25 -9.27 5.44
CA VAL A 608 -22.61 -9.41 4.12
C VAL A 608 -21.72 -8.20 3.84
N ASP A 609 -20.88 -8.26 2.80
CA ASP A 609 -20.02 -7.13 2.42
C ASP A 609 -20.87 -5.87 2.18
N TYR A 610 -20.42 -4.72 2.68
CA TYR A 610 -21.15 -3.47 2.49
C TYR A 610 -20.26 -2.25 2.25
N THR A 611 -20.81 -1.25 1.57
CA THR A 611 -20.24 0.10 1.56
C THR A 611 -21.37 1.11 1.67
N ILE A 612 -21.26 2.04 2.62
CA ILE A 612 -22.25 3.11 2.81
C ILE A 612 -21.69 4.38 2.19
N LEU A 613 -22.26 4.80 1.06
CA LEU A 613 -21.91 6.07 0.45
C LEU A 613 -22.66 7.19 1.16
N ARG A 614 -21.92 8.03 1.87
CA ARG A 614 -22.37 9.16 2.66
C ARG A 614 -22.22 10.42 1.79
N ALA A 615 -23.29 10.84 1.10
CA ALA A 615 -23.21 11.94 0.14
C ALA A 615 -23.53 13.33 0.73
N LYS A 616 -22.78 14.36 0.33
CA LYS A 616 -22.99 15.78 0.68
C LYS A 616 -23.80 16.53 -0.37
N TRP A 617 -25.13 16.52 -0.26
CA TRP A 617 -26.09 17.41 -0.95
C TRP A 617 -25.75 17.70 -2.43
N LEU A 618 -26.47 17.07 -3.37
CA LEU A 618 -26.07 17.18 -4.78
C LEU A 618 -26.11 18.65 -5.27
N PRO A 619 -25.19 19.13 -6.13
CA PRO A 619 -25.38 20.32 -6.96
C PRO A 619 -26.64 20.20 -7.81
N THR A 620 -27.09 18.96 -8.09
CA THR A 620 -28.40 18.67 -8.71
C THR A 620 -29.55 18.53 -7.72
N ASP A 621 -29.32 18.71 -6.42
CA ASP A 621 -30.34 18.94 -5.38
C ASP A 621 -30.59 20.44 -5.17
N ALA A 622 -29.93 21.32 -5.93
CA ALA A 622 -30.69 22.32 -6.69
C ALA A 622 -31.47 21.53 -7.77
N PRO A 623 -32.78 21.29 -7.63
CA PRO A 623 -33.43 20.15 -8.29
C PRO A 623 -33.39 20.28 -9.81
N CYS A 624 -32.62 19.39 -10.44
CA CYS A 624 -32.75 19.10 -11.87
C CYS A 624 -33.11 17.62 -12.05
N SER A 625 -34.30 17.45 -12.64
CA SER A 625 -34.93 16.27 -13.24
C SER A 625 -35.40 15.10 -12.34
N ASP A 626 -36.74 15.06 -12.26
CA ASP A 626 -37.60 13.95 -12.75
C ASP A 626 -38.18 12.91 -11.79
N ASN A 627 -38.18 13.10 -10.47
CA ASN A 627 -39.20 12.41 -9.63
C ASN A 627 -39.65 13.13 -8.35
N PHE A 628 -39.10 14.28 -7.99
CA PHE A 628 -39.61 15.11 -6.89
C PHE A 628 -39.83 16.57 -7.28
N SER A 629 -41.04 16.82 -7.77
CA SER A 629 -41.68 18.13 -7.85
C SER A 629 -42.07 18.66 -6.47
N ASN A 630 -42.18 19.99 -6.37
CA ASN A 630 -42.51 20.80 -5.19
C ASN A 630 -41.30 21.18 -4.34
N GLY A 631 -40.58 22.23 -4.74
CA GLY A 631 -39.60 22.87 -3.88
C GLY A 631 -38.72 23.86 -4.62
N PHE A 632 -37.43 23.79 -4.33
CA PHE A 632 -36.44 24.83 -4.65
C PHE A 632 -36.23 25.10 -6.13
N ASP A 633 -36.39 24.10 -7.00
CA ASP A 633 -36.34 24.29 -8.46
C ASP A 633 -37.52 25.10 -8.96
N ARG A 634 -38.71 24.83 -8.42
CA ARG A 634 -39.91 25.59 -8.71
C ARG A 634 -39.72 27.03 -8.27
N THR A 635 -39.24 27.29 -7.05
CA THR A 635 -39.03 28.66 -6.57
C THR A 635 -37.89 29.38 -7.32
N ILE A 636 -36.81 28.68 -7.72
CA ILE A 636 -35.76 29.29 -8.55
C ILE A 636 -36.25 29.55 -9.97
N ARG A 637 -37.08 28.67 -10.56
CA ARG A 637 -37.64 28.85 -11.91
C ARG A 637 -38.75 29.91 -11.93
N GLU A 638 -39.68 29.85 -11.00
CA GLU A 638 -40.90 30.67 -10.96
C GLU A 638 -40.70 32.01 -10.24
N SER A 639 -39.91 32.05 -9.17
CA SER A 639 -39.76 33.23 -8.32
C SER A 639 -38.33 33.76 -8.19
N ASN A 640 -37.34 33.18 -8.88
CA ASN A 640 -35.92 33.52 -8.76
C ASN A 640 -35.41 33.50 -7.30
N GLU A 641 -36.02 32.68 -6.44
CA GLU A 641 -35.70 32.63 -5.01
C GLU A 641 -35.43 31.19 -4.55
N LEU A 642 -34.42 31.00 -3.72
CA LEU A 642 -34.17 29.81 -2.92
C LEU A 642 -34.48 30.15 -1.46
N CYS A 643 -35.46 29.52 -0.82
CA CYS A 643 -35.77 29.75 0.59
C CYS A 643 -35.09 28.69 1.46
N THR A 644 -34.21 29.02 2.41
CA THR A 644 -33.68 27.98 3.31
C THR A 644 -33.65 28.42 4.78
N CYS A 645 -33.66 27.46 5.69
CA CYS A 645 -33.37 27.68 7.12
C CYS A 645 -31.91 27.36 7.52
N GLY A 646 -31.03 27.17 6.52
CA GLY A 646 -29.60 26.88 6.74
C GLY A 646 -28.71 28.10 7.02
N GLU A 647 -29.31 29.30 7.07
CA GLU A 647 -28.64 30.58 7.35
C GLU A 647 -27.33 30.75 6.55
N ASP A 648 -26.21 30.97 7.23
CA ASP A 648 -24.88 31.18 6.64
C ASP A 648 -24.06 29.88 6.54
N GLY A 649 -24.68 28.74 6.86
CA GLY A 649 -24.06 27.43 6.78
C GLY A 649 -23.53 27.11 5.39
N LYS A 650 -22.32 26.54 5.33
CA LYS A 650 -21.68 26.14 4.07
C LYS A 650 -21.84 24.66 3.81
N VAL A 651 -22.01 24.28 2.54
CA VAL A 651 -22.22 22.91 2.09
C VAL A 651 -21.18 22.55 1.02
N PRO A 652 -20.54 21.37 1.10
CA PRO A 652 -19.63 20.89 0.07
C PRO A 652 -20.39 20.08 -0.98
N PHE A 653 -21.08 20.76 -1.89
CA PHE A 653 -21.98 20.17 -2.87
C PHE A 653 -21.30 19.11 -3.77
N VAL A 654 -21.78 17.86 -3.77
CA VAL A 654 -21.17 16.71 -4.50
C VAL A 654 -21.91 16.30 -5.79
N ALA A 655 -21.25 16.20 -6.95
CA ALA A 655 -21.95 15.87 -8.19
C ALA A 655 -22.53 14.44 -8.18
N ALA A 656 -23.65 14.23 -8.89
CA ALA A 656 -24.27 12.91 -9.02
C ALA A 656 -23.33 11.92 -9.74
N GLN A 657 -22.50 12.44 -10.65
CA GLN A 657 -21.43 11.70 -11.32
C GLN A 657 -20.41 11.16 -10.31
N ASP A 658 -19.98 11.98 -9.35
CA ASP A 658 -18.99 11.58 -8.34
C ASP A 658 -19.55 10.50 -7.41
N ILE A 659 -20.83 10.61 -7.02
CA ILE A 659 -21.50 9.55 -6.25
C ILE A 659 -21.60 8.26 -7.07
N ALA A 660 -22.01 8.35 -8.35
CA ALA A 660 -22.13 7.19 -9.22
C ALA A 660 -20.77 6.52 -9.48
N GLN A 661 -19.70 7.32 -9.59
CA GLN A 661 -18.34 6.80 -9.70
C GLN A 661 -17.92 6.11 -8.40
N ALA A 662 -18.14 6.72 -7.24
CA ALA A 662 -17.86 6.08 -5.95
C ALA A 662 -18.67 4.77 -5.75
N ALA A 663 -19.91 4.73 -6.25
CA ALA A 663 -20.71 3.51 -6.26
C ALA A 663 -20.16 2.45 -7.21
N PHE A 664 -19.72 2.85 -8.41
CA PHE A 664 -19.05 1.96 -9.35
C PHE A 664 -17.81 1.35 -8.70
N ASP A 665 -16.91 2.17 -8.16
CA ASP A 665 -15.66 1.72 -7.53
C ASP A 665 -15.93 0.76 -6.37
N ALA A 666 -16.93 1.05 -5.52
CA ALA A 666 -17.30 0.19 -4.40
C ALA A 666 -17.91 -1.16 -4.84
N LEU A 667 -18.67 -1.17 -5.93
CA LEU A 667 -19.28 -2.38 -6.48
C LEU A 667 -18.27 -3.27 -7.20
N THR A 668 -17.29 -2.67 -7.87
CA THR A 668 -16.28 -3.37 -8.69
C THR A 668 -15.01 -3.73 -7.93
N ALA A 669 -14.74 -3.14 -6.77
CA ALA A 669 -13.59 -3.48 -5.94
C ALA A 669 -13.52 -4.97 -5.60
N ASP A 670 -12.31 -5.56 -5.59
CA ASP A 670 -12.10 -6.96 -5.21
C ASP A 670 -12.59 -7.27 -3.80
N LYS A 671 -12.33 -6.35 -2.86
CA LYS A 671 -12.77 -6.44 -1.47
C LYS A 671 -13.60 -5.22 -1.11
N SER A 672 -14.70 -5.46 -0.40
CA SER A 672 -15.46 -4.37 0.18
C SER A 672 -14.66 -3.72 1.31
N PRO A 673 -14.64 -2.38 1.37
CA PRO A 673 -14.00 -1.68 2.48
C PRO A 673 -14.79 -1.81 3.80
N ASN A 674 -16.04 -2.33 3.76
CA ASN A 674 -16.89 -2.57 4.94
C ASN A 674 -16.96 -1.36 5.88
N LYS A 675 -17.13 -0.18 5.27
CA LYS A 675 -17.11 1.13 5.95
C LYS A 675 -18.02 2.15 5.29
N ASP A 676 -18.12 3.31 5.95
CA ASP A 676 -18.76 4.50 5.42
C ASP A 676 -17.74 5.30 4.57
N LEU A 677 -18.15 5.75 3.38
CA LEU A 677 -17.37 6.62 2.50
C LEU A 677 -18.07 7.97 2.36
N TYR A 678 -17.44 9.02 2.87
CA TYR A 678 -17.94 10.39 2.73
C TYR A 678 -17.57 10.93 1.36
N ILE A 679 -18.58 11.21 0.53
CA ILE A 679 -18.41 11.77 -0.81
C ILE A 679 -18.79 13.25 -0.72
N VAL A 680 -17.78 14.11 -0.76
CA VAL A 680 -17.89 15.56 -0.55
C VAL A 680 -17.45 16.30 -1.80
N GLY A 681 -18.10 17.43 -2.10
CA GLY A 681 -17.63 18.36 -3.13
C GLY A 681 -16.29 19.00 -2.77
N PRO A 682 -15.54 19.51 -3.76
CA PRO A 682 -14.19 20.05 -3.53
C PRO A 682 -14.17 21.39 -2.77
N GLU A 683 -15.30 22.10 -2.71
CA GLU A 683 -15.37 23.46 -2.15
C GLU A 683 -16.62 23.63 -1.27
N LEU A 684 -16.51 24.44 -0.23
CA LEU A 684 -17.62 24.82 0.66
C LEU A 684 -18.29 26.10 0.16
N PHE A 685 -19.59 26.03 -0.13
CA PHE A 685 -20.40 27.19 -0.48
C PHE A 685 -21.55 27.39 0.51
N SER A 686 -21.74 28.61 0.98
CA SER A 686 -23.04 29.04 1.51
C SER A 686 -24.08 29.08 0.40
N HIS A 687 -25.36 29.05 0.78
CA HIS A 687 -26.45 29.21 -0.18
C HIS A 687 -26.39 30.55 -0.94
N ASP A 688 -25.92 31.62 -0.30
CA ASP A 688 -25.71 32.91 -0.95
C ASP A 688 -24.62 32.82 -2.04
N GLU A 689 -23.48 32.20 -1.72
CA GLU A 689 -22.38 31.99 -2.68
C GLU A 689 -22.82 31.08 -3.84
N ALA A 690 -23.56 30.01 -3.55
CA ALA A 690 -24.10 29.10 -4.57
C ALA A 690 -25.11 29.81 -5.49
N MET A 691 -26.00 30.64 -4.96
CA MET A 691 -26.97 31.40 -5.77
C MET A 691 -26.29 32.51 -6.59
N LEU A 692 -25.21 33.10 -6.09
CA LEU A 692 -24.40 34.05 -6.86
C LEU A 692 -23.77 33.36 -8.08
N LEU A 693 -23.16 32.19 -7.90
CA LEU A 693 -22.58 31.41 -8.99
C LEU A 693 -23.66 31.00 -10.01
N LEU A 694 -24.81 30.52 -9.54
CA LEU A 694 -25.92 30.14 -10.41
C LEU A 694 -26.46 31.35 -11.19
N SER A 695 -26.52 32.52 -10.57
CA SER A 695 -26.94 33.77 -11.21
C SER A 695 -26.00 34.18 -12.35
N GLN A 696 -24.69 34.04 -12.15
CA GLN A 696 -23.67 34.33 -13.16
C GLN A 696 -23.79 33.38 -14.36
N VAL A 697 -23.97 32.08 -14.11
CA VAL A 697 -24.08 31.06 -15.16
C VAL A 697 -25.38 31.22 -15.97
N LEU A 698 -26.49 31.50 -15.30
CA LEU A 698 -27.81 31.60 -15.94
C LEU A 698 -28.11 33.00 -16.51
N GLY A 699 -27.28 34.00 -16.23
CA GLY A 699 -27.48 35.38 -16.69
C GLY A 699 -28.71 36.07 -16.11
N ARG A 700 -29.22 35.62 -14.95
CA ARG A 700 -30.35 36.23 -14.24
C ARG A 700 -30.13 36.19 -12.73
N GLU A 701 -30.65 37.18 -12.00
CA GLU A 701 -30.51 37.23 -10.54
C GLU A 701 -31.34 36.12 -9.88
N ILE A 702 -30.72 35.36 -8.99
CA ILE A 702 -31.34 34.35 -8.13
C ILE A 702 -30.95 34.68 -6.69
N LYS A 703 -31.92 34.83 -5.80
CA LYS A 703 -31.72 35.25 -4.40
C LYS A 703 -31.90 34.09 -3.45
N HIS A 704 -31.05 34.03 -2.43
CA HIS A 704 -31.30 33.18 -1.27
C HIS A 704 -32.06 33.97 -0.19
N LYS A 705 -33.17 33.41 0.28
CA LYS A 705 -34.07 33.97 1.29
C LYS A 705 -34.03 33.10 2.54
N ARG A 706 -33.51 33.67 3.63
CA ARG A 706 -33.47 32.99 4.93
C ARG A 706 -34.88 32.93 5.53
N VAL A 707 -35.31 31.76 5.95
CA VAL A 707 -36.62 31.52 6.58
C VAL A 707 -36.44 30.78 7.90
N SER A 708 -37.43 30.87 8.79
CA SER A 708 -37.39 30.12 10.05
C SER A 708 -37.55 28.61 9.82
N VAL A 709 -37.00 27.80 10.73
CA VAL A 709 -37.20 26.34 10.73
C VAL A 709 -38.69 25.98 10.73
N GLU A 710 -39.52 26.74 11.46
CA GLU A 710 -40.97 26.54 11.49
C GLU A 710 -41.62 26.82 10.13
N HIS A 711 -41.20 27.88 9.45
CA HIS A 711 -41.68 28.18 8.10
C HIS A 711 -41.29 27.06 7.13
N GLN A 712 -40.03 26.61 7.17
CA GLN A 712 -39.53 25.55 6.31
C GLN A 712 -40.25 24.22 6.54
N ARG A 713 -40.47 23.85 7.81
CA ARG A 713 -41.27 22.68 8.19
C ARG A 713 -42.70 22.76 7.66
N ASN A 714 -43.34 23.93 7.73
CA ASN A 714 -44.72 24.11 7.24
C ASN A 714 -44.78 23.95 5.71
N VAL A 715 -43.76 24.43 4.99
CA VAL A 715 -43.63 24.23 3.54
C VAL A 715 -43.49 22.74 3.22
N TYR A 716 -42.60 22.01 3.90
CA TYR A 716 -42.43 20.57 3.70
C TYR A 716 -43.69 19.78 4.06
N SER A 717 -44.36 20.11 5.17
CA SER A 717 -45.58 19.41 5.63
C SER A 717 -46.74 19.52 4.63
N GLY A 718 -46.71 20.50 3.72
CA GLY A 718 -47.70 20.61 2.64
C GLY A 718 -47.55 19.55 1.54
N ILE A 719 -46.43 18.82 1.50
CA ILE A 719 -46.07 17.92 0.38
C ILE A 719 -45.51 16.55 0.81
N MET A 720 -45.22 16.34 2.10
CA MET A 720 -44.72 15.08 2.64
C MET A 720 -45.24 14.84 4.07
N PRO A 721 -45.12 13.62 4.62
CA PRO A 721 -45.52 13.32 5.99
C PRO A 721 -44.88 14.26 7.03
N ALA A 722 -45.64 14.61 8.08
CA ALA A 722 -45.26 15.66 9.03
C ALA A 722 -43.98 15.35 9.81
N ASP A 723 -43.76 14.08 10.15
CA ASP A 723 -42.54 13.56 10.77
C ASP A 723 -41.32 13.71 9.85
N PHE A 724 -41.47 13.37 8.57
CA PHE A 724 -40.41 13.53 7.58
C PHE A 724 -40.12 15.03 7.29
N ALA A 725 -41.16 15.87 7.29
CA ALA A 725 -41.03 17.32 7.15
C ALA A 725 -40.29 17.97 8.34
N ILE A 726 -40.55 17.52 9.57
CA ILE A 726 -39.81 17.94 10.77
C ILE A 726 -38.34 17.57 10.62
N TYR A 727 -38.06 16.34 10.21
CA TYR A 727 -36.71 15.84 10.01
C TYR A 727 -35.94 16.66 8.97
N LEU A 728 -36.51 16.89 7.77
CA LEU A 728 -35.82 17.67 6.72
C LEU A 728 -35.54 19.12 7.14
N ALA A 729 -36.50 19.79 7.78
CA ALA A 729 -36.28 21.14 8.29
C ALA A 729 -35.21 21.17 9.40
N GLY A 730 -35.11 20.10 10.19
CA GLY A 730 -34.04 19.90 11.17
C GLY A 730 -32.66 19.72 10.53
N LEU A 731 -32.54 18.87 9.50
CA LEU A 731 -31.29 18.71 8.75
C LEU A 731 -30.78 20.03 8.16
N GLU A 732 -31.71 20.81 7.60
CA GLU A 732 -31.38 22.09 6.97
C GLU A 732 -30.97 23.14 8.01
N HIS A 733 -31.59 23.13 9.21
CA HIS A 733 -31.14 23.96 10.32
C HIS A 733 -29.74 23.59 10.83
N MET A 734 -29.37 22.31 10.78
CA MET A 734 -28.02 21.86 11.19
C MET A 734 -26.91 22.48 10.34
N LEU A 735 -27.21 22.90 9.11
CA LEU A 735 -26.28 23.65 8.27
C LEU A 735 -25.86 24.96 8.93
N ALA A 736 -26.81 25.67 9.55
CA ALA A 736 -26.55 26.96 10.20
C ALA A 736 -25.54 26.86 11.36
N VAL A 737 -25.39 25.68 11.97
CA VAL A 737 -24.42 25.41 13.05
C VAL A 737 -23.15 24.70 12.55
N GLY A 738 -22.85 24.79 11.25
CA GLY A 738 -21.61 24.30 10.65
C GLY A 738 -21.46 22.78 10.69
N SER A 739 -22.56 22.01 10.57
CA SER A 739 -22.49 20.53 10.53
C SER A 739 -21.64 20.04 9.35
N GLU A 740 -21.76 20.68 8.18
CA GLU A 740 -21.12 20.21 6.95
C GLU A 740 -19.69 20.71 6.80
N GLU A 741 -19.39 21.90 7.33
CA GLU A 741 -18.03 22.44 7.40
C GLU A 741 -17.13 21.55 8.25
N ARG A 742 -17.66 20.98 9.34
CA ARG A 742 -16.95 19.97 10.14
C ARG A 742 -16.58 18.76 9.29
N VAL A 743 -17.55 18.15 8.62
CA VAL A 743 -17.30 16.94 7.81
C VAL A 743 -16.34 17.21 6.64
N PHE A 744 -16.36 18.41 6.04
CA PHE A 744 -15.40 18.81 5.00
C PHE A 744 -13.97 18.94 5.55
N ASN A 745 -13.81 19.60 6.71
CA ASN A 745 -12.50 19.83 7.34
C ASN A 745 -11.93 18.59 8.04
N GLU A 746 -12.75 17.58 8.35
CA GLU A 746 -12.36 16.33 9.02
C GLU A 746 -11.63 15.33 8.08
N THR A 747 -11.01 15.84 7.01
CA THR A 747 -10.28 15.08 5.97
C THR A 747 -8.76 15.18 6.06
N ASP A 748 -8.20 16.35 6.40
CA ASP A 748 -6.75 16.57 6.59
C ASP A 748 -6.41 16.59 8.08
N ASP A 749 -5.92 15.47 8.61
CA ASP A 749 -5.48 15.41 10.01
C ASP A 749 -4.10 16.06 10.20
N LYS A 750 -4.11 17.18 10.92
CA LYS A 750 -3.11 17.44 11.97
C LYS A 750 -3.67 18.37 13.06
N LYS A 751 -4.77 17.97 13.70
CA LYS A 751 -5.23 18.64 14.93
C LYS A 751 -5.00 17.71 16.12
N ILE A 752 -4.32 18.20 17.15
CA ILE A 752 -4.13 17.43 18.40
C ILE A 752 -5.51 17.29 19.06
N MET A 753 -6.08 16.09 19.02
CA MET A 753 -7.38 15.78 19.61
C MET A 753 -7.24 15.35 21.08
N THR A 754 -8.27 15.62 21.89
CA THR A 754 -8.26 15.40 23.34
C THR A 754 -9.12 14.20 23.74
N ILE A 755 -8.56 13.33 24.60
CA ILE A 755 -9.28 12.18 25.17
C ILE A 755 -9.90 12.59 26.51
N LEU A 756 -11.23 12.42 26.63
CA LEU A 756 -11.96 12.70 27.87
C LEU A 756 -12.06 11.44 28.73
N LEU A 757 -11.67 11.54 30.01
CA LEU A 757 -11.76 10.45 30.98
C LEU A 757 -12.87 10.71 31.99
N THR A 758 -14.01 10.03 31.83
CA THR A 758 -15.06 10.04 32.86
C THR A 758 -14.64 9.13 34.02
N GLY A 759 -14.67 9.64 35.25
CA GLY A 759 -14.09 8.93 36.39
C GLY A 759 -12.55 8.91 36.40
N GLY A 760 -11.89 9.88 35.73
CA GLY A 760 -10.44 9.94 35.60
C GLY A 760 -9.65 10.10 36.92
N THR A 761 -10.31 10.42 38.03
CA THR A 761 -9.70 10.39 39.38
C THR A 761 -9.84 9.04 40.11
N GLY A 762 -10.52 8.06 39.52
CA GLY A 762 -10.62 6.69 40.03
C GLY A 762 -9.35 5.88 39.76
N LYS A 763 -9.23 4.69 40.37
CA LYS A 763 -8.02 3.84 40.27
C LYS A 763 -7.63 3.55 38.82
N THR A 764 -8.57 3.05 38.00
CA THR A 764 -8.35 2.76 36.58
C THR A 764 -8.16 4.04 35.75
N GLY A 765 -8.94 5.09 36.06
CA GLY A 765 -8.87 6.37 35.35
C GLY A 765 -7.53 7.08 35.51
N LEU A 766 -6.94 7.08 36.70
CA LEU A 766 -5.61 7.67 36.97
C LEU A 766 -4.49 6.88 36.30
N ALA A 767 -4.54 5.54 36.36
CA ALA A 767 -3.57 4.70 35.66
C ALA A 767 -3.62 4.90 34.14
N LEU A 768 -4.81 5.12 33.57
CA LEU A 768 -4.97 5.45 32.15
C LEU A 768 -4.48 6.87 31.84
N ALA A 769 -4.75 7.85 32.71
CA ALA A 769 -4.26 9.22 32.54
C ALA A 769 -2.73 9.28 32.51
N GLU A 770 -2.05 8.50 33.35
CA GLU A 770 -0.59 8.36 33.36
C GLU A 770 -0.07 7.83 32.03
N LEU A 771 -0.62 6.70 31.54
CA LEU A 771 -0.22 6.11 30.24
C LEU A 771 -0.43 7.07 29.05
N LEU A 772 -1.56 7.78 29.03
CA LEU A 772 -1.88 8.75 27.99
C LEU A 772 -0.93 9.95 28.04
N HIS A 773 -0.62 10.45 29.24
CA HIS A 773 0.31 11.56 29.44
C HIS A 773 1.74 11.22 29.02
N GLU A 774 2.25 10.07 29.47
CA GLU A 774 3.60 9.58 29.11
C GLU A 774 3.75 9.35 27.60
N SER A 775 2.66 9.00 26.92
CA SER A 775 2.63 8.79 25.46
C SER A 775 2.37 10.08 24.66
N GLY A 776 2.26 11.24 25.32
CA GLY A 776 2.09 12.54 24.67
C GLY A 776 0.68 12.82 24.15
N HIS A 777 -0.34 12.08 24.58
CA HIS A 777 -1.73 12.35 24.21
C HIS A 777 -2.32 13.50 25.05
N SER A 778 -3.11 14.36 24.41
CA SER A 778 -3.92 15.35 25.11
C SER A 778 -5.06 14.65 25.84
N LEU A 779 -5.26 14.98 27.12
CA LEU A 779 -6.32 14.38 27.94
C LEU A 779 -7.00 15.41 28.85
N LEU A 780 -8.27 15.18 29.11
CA LEU A 780 -9.06 15.95 30.07
C LEU A 780 -9.72 14.99 31.07
N ILE A 781 -9.54 15.26 32.37
CA ILE A 781 -10.17 14.46 33.43
C ILE A 781 -11.48 15.09 33.87
N THR A 782 -12.49 14.29 34.14
CA THR A 782 -13.68 14.76 34.84
C THR A 782 -13.67 14.32 36.31
N SER A 783 -14.14 15.20 37.20
CA SER A 783 -14.34 14.86 38.61
C SER A 783 -15.45 15.70 39.24
N ARG A 784 -16.08 15.20 40.31
CA ARG A 784 -17.17 15.93 41.00
C ARG A 784 -16.75 17.28 41.57
N THR A 785 -15.45 17.45 41.86
CA THR A 785 -14.89 18.70 42.42
C THR A 785 -14.21 19.57 41.36
N GLY A 786 -14.05 19.08 40.12
CA GLY A 786 -13.26 19.73 39.07
C GLY A 786 -11.76 19.76 39.34
N LYS A 787 -11.27 18.91 40.25
CA LYS A 787 -9.84 18.78 40.59
C LYS A 787 -9.32 17.39 40.24
N ALA A 788 -8.06 17.29 39.84
CA ALA A 788 -7.30 16.06 39.68
C ALA A 788 -5.87 16.27 40.23
N PRO A 789 -5.10 15.19 40.47
CA PRO A 789 -3.68 15.30 40.77
C PRO A 789 -2.93 16.01 39.63
N GLU A 790 -1.91 16.81 39.97
CA GLU A 790 -0.97 17.34 38.98
C GLU A 790 -0.29 16.18 38.23
N PRO A 791 -0.05 16.29 36.90
CA PRO A 791 -0.19 17.48 36.05
C PRO A 791 -1.54 17.58 35.29
N TYR A 792 -2.57 16.85 35.70
CA TYR A 792 -3.76 16.66 34.86
C TYR A 792 -4.78 17.79 34.98
N LYS A 793 -5.23 18.32 33.83
CA LYS A 793 -6.35 19.27 33.78
C LYS A 793 -7.66 18.55 34.09
N ALA A 794 -8.49 19.14 34.95
CA ALA A 794 -9.79 18.59 35.32
C ALA A 794 -10.94 19.60 35.20
N VAL A 795 -12.14 19.06 34.95
CA VAL A 795 -13.40 19.82 34.91
C VAL A 795 -14.44 19.19 35.80
N LYS A 796 -15.35 20.03 36.32
CA LYS A 796 -16.45 19.57 37.16
C LYS A 796 -17.42 18.74 36.34
N PHE A 797 -17.74 17.54 36.83
CA PHE A 797 -18.70 16.63 36.19
C PHE A 797 -19.33 15.71 37.24
N ASP A 798 -20.65 15.55 37.17
CA ASP A 798 -21.41 14.67 38.04
C ASP A 798 -22.53 14.00 37.25
N TRP A 799 -22.53 12.66 37.22
CA TRP A 799 -23.54 11.83 36.55
C TRP A 799 -24.98 12.11 37.01
N PHE A 800 -25.15 12.66 38.22
CA PHE A 800 -26.45 13.00 38.80
C PHE A 800 -26.83 14.48 38.63
N ASP A 801 -25.97 15.31 38.01
CA ASP A 801 -26.22 16.72 37.73
C ASP A 801 -25.94 17.03 36.26
N ARG A 802 -27.01 17.03 35.45
CA ARG A 802 -26.97 17.28 34.00
C ARG A 802 -26.42 18.66 33.64
N THR A 803 -26.47 19.63 34.55
CA THR A 803 -25.92 20.97 34.28
C THR A 803 -24.40 20.95 34.13
N THR A 804 -23.74 19.88 34.57
CA THR A 804 -22.29 19.70 34.47
C THR A 804 -21.82 19.04 33.16
N PHE A 805 -22.73 18.48 32.36
CA PHE A 805 -22.37 17.65 31.20
C PHE A 805 -21.70 18.43 30.06
N GLU A 806 -21.97 19.72 29.94
CA GLU A 806 -21.38 20.56 28.90
C GLU A 806 -19.97 21.08 29.26
N ALA A 807 -19.60 21.07 30.56
CA ALA A 807 -18.35 21.63 31.04
C ALA A 807 -17.08 21.06 30.38
N PRO A 808 -16.97 19.74 30.08
CA PRO A 808 -15.83 19.21 29.33
C PRO A 808 -15.66 19.85 27.95
N PHE A 809 -16.75 19.98 27.19
CA PHE A 809 -16.72 20.50 25.82
C PHE A 809 -16.55 22.02 25.75
N GLN A 810 -16.93 22.75 26.80
CA GLN A 810 -16.58 24.17 26.96
C GLN A 810 -15.09 24.36 27.29
N SER A 811 -14.52 23.46 28.08
CA SER A 811 -13.11 23.51 28.46
C SER A 811 -12.17 23.10 27.33
N ASP A 812 -12.58 22.14 26.51
CA ASP A 812 -11.87 21.73 25.30
C ASP A 812 -12.87 21.29 24.21
N PRO A 813 -13.01 22.06 23.12
CA PRO A 813 -13.91 21.71 22.02
C PRO A 813 -13.35 20.60 21.10
N ASN A 814 -12.10 20.14 21.30
CA ASN A 814 -11.46 19.14 20.43
C ASN A 814 -11.53 17.72 21.02
N ILE A 815 -12.51 17.44 21.89
CA ILE A 815 -12.71 16.10 22.45
C ILE A 815 -13.32 15.18 21.39
N ASP A 816 -12.61 14.11 21.02
CA ASP A 816 -13.04 13.14 20.01
C ASP A 816 -13.26 11.72 20.55
N LYS A 817 -12.71 11.41 21.72
CA LYS A 817 -12.81 10.09 22.36
C LYS A 817 -13.16 10.21 23.83
N VAL A 818 -13.97 9.27 24.31
CA VAL A 818 -14.40 9.21 25.70
C VAL A 818 -14.08 7.83 26.28
N PHE A 819 -13.35 7.82 27.39
CA PHE A 819 -13.31 6.69 28.30
C PHE A 819 -14.49 6.80 29.27
N LEU A 820 -15.36 5.79 29.26
CA LEU A 820 -16.65 5.78 29.93
C LEU A 820 -16.62 4.87 31.15
N ILE A 821 -16.67 5.47 32.35
CA ILE A 821 -16.92 4.77 33.62
C ILE A 821 -18.28 5.19 34.15
N ASP A 822 -19.16 4.19 34.25
CA ASP A 822 -20.54 4.36 34.71
C ASP A 822 -20.63 4.77 36.20
N PRO A 823 -21.66 5.54 36.60
CA PRO A 823 -21.96 5.79 38.00
C PRO A 823 -22.32 4.50 38.74
N PRO A 824 -22.10 4.43 40.07
CA PRO A 824 -22.51 3.29 40.89
C PRO A 824 -24.04 3.33 41.14
N ALA A 825 -24.82 3.04 40.10
CA ALA A 825 -26.28 2.98 40.12
C ALA A 825 -26.75 1.63 39.54
N PHE A 826 -27.89 1.12 40.02
CA PHE A 826 -28.45 -0.12 39.48
C PHE A 826 -28.95 0.05 38.04
N ASP A 827 -29.70 1.12 37.74
CA ASP A 827 -30.07 1.47 36.36
C ASP A 827 -29.26 2.67 35.87
N VAL A 828 -28.22 2.37 35.10
CA VAL A 828 -27.19 3.34 34.71
C VAL A 828 -27.63 4.20 33.51
N LEU A 829 -28.33 3.59 32.56
CA LEU A 829 -28.61 4.20 31.25
C LEU A 829 -29.31 5.58 31.36
N PRO A 830 -30.31 5.82 32.23
CA PRO A 830 -30.96 7.14 32.33
C PRO A 830 -30.04 8.29 32.74
N HIS A 831 -28.93 7.98 33.42
CA HIS A 831 -27.93 8.95 33.86
C HIS A 831 -26.86 9.20 32.79
N VAL A 832 -26.46 8.16 32.09
CA VAL A 832 -25.34 8.21 31.14
C VAL A 832 -25.79 8.59 29.72
N LYS A 833 -26.97 8.13 29.29
CA LYS A 833 -27.53 8.40 27.95
C LYS A 833 -27.49 9.88 27.56
N PRO A 834 -27.98 10.84 28.38
CA PRO A 834 -27.99 12.25 27.97
C PRO A 834 -26.58 12.83 27.74
N PHE A 835 -25.57 12.31 28.43
CA PHE A 835 -24.19 12.71 28.20
C PHE A 835 -23.64 12.09 26.92
N ILE A 836 -23.88 10.79 26.66
CA ILE A 836 -23.46 10.13 25.41
C ILE A 836 -24.05 10.87 24.20
N ASP A 837 -25.34 11.17 24.24
CA ASP A 837 -26.05 11.90 23.18
C ASP A 837 -25.40 13.28 22.93
N MET A 838 -25.08 14.00 24.02
CA MET A 838 -24.39 15.29 23.95
C MET A 838 -22.96 15.14 23.44
N ALA A 839 -22.22 14.15 23.89
CA ALA A 839 -20.84 13.90 23.48
C ALA A 839 -20.76 13.63 21.98
N ILE A 840 -21.66 12.79 21.45
CA ILE A 840 -21.81 12.55 20.01
C ILE A 840 -22.13 13.86 19.30
N PHE A 841 -23.12 14.63 19.78
CA PHE A 841 -23.45 15.93 19.22
C PHE A 841 -22.26 16.92 19.21
N LYS A 842 -21.39 16.84 20.21
CA LYS A 842 -20.18 17.68 20.35
C LYS A 842 -18.96 17.16 19.58
N GLY A 843 -19.07 16.01 18.91
CA GLY A 843 -18.03 15.51 18.01
C GLY A 843 -17.27 14.28 18.46
N VAL A 844 -17.68 13.65 19.58
CA VAL A 844 -17.06 12.41 20.05
C VAL A 844 -17.41 11.26 19.10
N ARG A 845 -16.37 10.59 18.60
CA ARG A 845 -16.49 9.49 17.63
C ARG A 845 -16.30 8.13 18.28
N ARG A 846 -15.45 8.04 19.32
CA ARG A 846 -15.12 6.77 19.98
C ARG A 846 -15.48 6.74 21.46
N PHE A 847 -16.12 5.66 21.88
CA PHE A 847 -16.40 5.35 23.28
C PHE A 847 -15.71 4.06 23.71
N VAL A 848 -14.89 4.13 24.77
CA VAL A 848 -14.31 2.95 25.41
C VAL A 848 -14.95 2.81 26.79
N ALA A 849 -15.88 1.87 26.92
CA ALA A 849 -16.63 1.64 28.14
C ALA A 849 -16.04 0.49 28.97
N VAL A 850 -16.20 0.56 30.29
CA VAL A 850 -15.81 -0.53 31.20
C VAL A 850 -17.06 -1.11 31.85
N THR A 851 -17.27 -2.42 31.70
CA THR A 851 -18.38 -3.15 32.33
C THR A 851 -17.82 -4.33 33.13
N THR A 852 -18.44 -5.52 33.07
CA THR A 852 -17.98 -6.75 33.72
C THR A 852 -18.07 -7.93 32.76
N THR A 853 -17.26 -8.97 32.98
CA THR A 853 -17.28 -10.23 32.20
C THR A 853 -18.68 -10.83 32.04
N GLN A 854 -19.53 -10.76 33.07
CA GLN A 854 -20.89 -11.32 33.04
C GLN A 854 -21.94 -10.41 32.36
N THR A 855 -21.56 -9.20 31.91
CA THR A 855 -22.50 -8.20 31.36
C THR A 855 -22.54 -8.23 29.83
N ASN A 856 -23.50 -8.98 29.27
CA ASN A 856 -23.83 -8.92 27.84
C ASN A 856 -24.66 -7.68 27.48
N PRO A 857 -24.71 -7.28 26.19
CA PRO A 857 -25.64 -6.25 25.71
C PRO A 857 -27.08 -6.55 26.13
N GLY A 858 -27.75 -5.61 26.80
CA GLY A 858 -29.18 -5.67 27.09
C GLY A 858 -29.63 -6.64 28.20
N ASP A 859 -28.82 -7.64 28.57
CA ASP A 859 -29.19 -8.71 29.53
C ASP A 859 -29.50 -8.19 30.95
N THR A 860 -28.91 -7.06 31.35
CA THR A 860 -29.10 -6.44 32.67
C THR A 860 -29.19 -4.92 32.54
N PRO A 861 -29.67 -4.20 33.59
CA PRO A 861 -29.54 -2.74 33.64
C PRO A 861 -28.12 -2.21 33.38
N LEU A 862 -27.07 -2.98 33.73
CA LEU A 862 -25.67 -2.67 33.44
C LEU A 862 -25.30 -2.91 31.97
N GLY A 863 -25.93 -3.89 31.32
CA GLY A 863 -25.76 -4.17 29.89
C GLY A 863 -26.47 -3.19 28.95
N ARG A 864 -27.32 -2.32 29.49
CA ARG A 864 -28.09 -1.35 28.68
C ARG A 864 -27.25 -0.21 28.12
N VAL A 865 -26.17 0.21 28.78
CA VAL A 865 -25.24 1.20 28.21
C VAL A 865 -24.48 0.60 27.03
N HIS A 866 -24.05 -0.66 27.15
CA HIS A 866 -23.44 -1.39 26.04
C HIS A 866 -24.42 -1.53 24.86
N GLN A 867 -25.64 -2.02 25.10
CA GLN A 867 -26.66 -2.10 24.05
C GLN A 867 -26.91 -0.73 23.41
N TYR A 868 -26.90 0.34 24.20
CA TYR A 868 -27.10 1.69 23.69
C TYR A 868 -25.97 2.15 22.77
N LEU A 869 -24.71 1.87 23.10
CA LEU A 869 -23.57 2.17 22.22
C LEU A 869 -23.64 1.36 20.91
N LEU A 870 -24.10 0.10 20.97
CA LEU A 870 -24.36 -0.74 19.80
C LEU A 870 -25.47 -0.15 18.93
N ASP A 871 -26.60 0.23 19.53
CA ASP A 871 -27.75 0.80 18.84
C ASP A 871 -27.38 2.13 18.15
N LEU A 872 -26.48 2.91 18.76
CA LEU A 872 -25.97 4.15 18.20
C LEU A 872 -24.97 3.96 17.05
N GLY A 873 -24.39 2.77 16.88
CA GLY A 873 -23.44 2.48 15.81
C GLY A 873 -22.19 3.39 15.81
N VAL A 874 -21.81 3.92 16.97
CA VAL A 874 -20.57 4.68 17.18
C VAL A 874 -19.35 3.75 17.16
N ASP A 875 -18.15 4.28 16.97
CA ASP A 875 -16.94 3.49 17.19
C ASP A 875 -16.82 3.17 18.68
N TYR A 876 -16.76 1.90 19.04
CA TYR A 876 -16.75 1.50 20.44
C TYR A 876 -15.79 0.36 20.76
N ALA A 877 -15.40 0.28 22.03
CA ALA A 877 -14.87 -0.94 22.62
C ALA A 877 -15.45 -1.09 24.04
N VAL A 878 -15.92 -2.28 24.38
CA VAL A 878 -16.35 -2.59 25.74
C VAL A 878 -15.32 -3.49 26.41
N LEU A 879 -14.65 -2.94 27.41
CA LEU A 879 -13.75 -3.71 28.26
C LEU A 879 -14.59 -4.43 29.31
N ARG A 880 -14.53 -5.76 29.30
CA ARG A 880 -15.24 -6.66 30.21
C ARG A 880 -14.21 -7.30 31.16
N PRO A 881 -13.70 -6.57 32.17
CA PRO A 881 -12.69 -7.09 33.09
C PRO A 881 -13.26 -8.13 34.07
N THR A 882 -12.40 -9.06 34.49
CA THR A 882 -12.64 -9.97 35.63
C THR A 882 -12.46 -9.23 36.96
N TRP A 883 -12.56 -9.93 38.09
CA TRP A 883 -12.43 -9.30 39.42
C TRP A 883 -11.05 -8.67 39.67
N PHE A 884 -11.05 -7.52 40.33
CA PHE A 884 -9.83 -6.70 40.44
C PHE A 884 -8.92 -7.21 41.55
N ILE A 885 -7.63 -7.34 41.26
CA ILE A 885 -6.59 -7.66 42.26
C ILE A 885 -6.60 -6.62 43.40
N GLU A 886 -6.89 -5.35 43.09
CA GLU A 886 -6.90 -4.26 44.06
C GLU A 886 -7.97 -4.40 45.15
N ASN A 887 -8.98 -5.27 44.97
CA ASN A 887 -10.00 -5.53 45.99
C ASN A 887 -9.41 -6.22 47.23
N PHE A 888 -8.30 -6.95 47.08
CA PHE A 888 -7.56 -7.48 48.22
C PHE A 888 -6.98 -6.37 49.11
N GLY A 889 -6.61 -5.24 48.51
CA GLY A 889 -6.04 -4.06 49.19
C GLY A 889 -7.08 -3.02 49.62
N THR A 890 -8.35 -3.15 49.23
CA THR A 890 -9.44 -2.29 49.69
C THR A 890 -10.55 -3.05 50.38
N ASP A 891 -11.40 -3.75 49.65
CA ASP A 891 -12.69 -4.22 50.16
C ASP A 891 -12.48 -5.41 51.11
N LEU A 892 -11.55 -6.29 50.76
CA LEU A 892 -11.14 -7.43 51.59
C LEU A 892 -10.06 -7.05 52.62
N GLN A 893 -9.44 -5.87 52.51
CA GLN A 893 -8.29 -5.48 53.32
C GLN A 893 -8.60 -5.47 54.83
N PRO A 894 -9.70 -4.89 55.33
CA PRO A 894 -10.03 -4.95 56.76
C PRO A 894 -10.17 -6.40 57.25
N SER A 895 -10.83 -7.26 56.47
CA SER A 895 -11.02 -8.67 56.82
C SER A 895 -9.70 -9.44 56.87
N ILE A 896 -8.83 -9.25 55.87
CA ILE A 896 -7.51 -9.88 55.80
C ILE A 896 -6.59 -9.35 56.91
N ARG A 897 -6.63 -8.05 57.20
CA ARG A 897 -5.78 -7.42 58.22
C ARG A 897 -6.26 -7.75 59.63
N ASP A 898 -7.56 -7.68 59.90
CA ASP A 898 -8.13 -7.66 61.26
C ASP A 898 -8.68 -9.03 61.69
N ASN A 899 -9.11 -9.87 60.75
CA ASN A 899 -9.74 -11.16 61.03
C ASN A 899 -8.98 -12.35 60.43
N ASP A 900 -7.87 -12.11 59.74
CA ASP A 900 -7.06 -13.13 59.07
C ASP A 900 -7.91 -14.00 58.10
N GLU A 901 -8.93 -13.39 57.47
CA GLU A 901 -9.84 -14.10 56.56
C GLU A 901 -10.11 -13.33 55.26
N ILE A 902 -10.15 -14.07 54.15
CA ILE A 902 -10.75 -13.62 52.89
C ILE A 902 -12.20 -14.10 52.90
N SER A 903 -13.17 -13.21 52.74
CA SER A 903 -14.60 -13.55 52.72
C SER A 903 -15.18 -13.40 51.32
N SER A 904 -15.80 -14.45 50.77
CA SER A 904 -16.47 -14.39 49.45
C SER A 904 -17.67 -15.35 49.36
N SER A 905 -18.53 -15.15 48.37
CA SER A 905 -19.57 -16.10 47.96
C SER A 905 -19.16 -16.99 46.76
N GLY A 906 -17.89 -16.93 46.31
CA GLY A 906 -17.42 -17.64 45.13
C GLY A 906 -17.13 -19.13 45.32
N GLU A 907 -17.31 -19.65 46.53
CA GLU A 907 -17.02 -21.05 46.94
C GLU A 907 -15.65 -21.55 46.42
N ASP A 908 -15.63 -22.62 45.62
CA ASP A 908 -14.41 -23.24 45.07
C ASP A 908 -14.09 -22.75 43.65
N GLY A 909 -14.89 -21.82 43.12
CA GLY A 909 -14.75 -21.29 41.78
C GLY A 909 -13.46 -20.50 41.60
N LYS A 910 -12.94 -20.51 40.36
CA LYS A 910 -11.67 -19.86 40.02
C LYS A 910 -11.87 -18.55 39.27
N VAL A 911 -10.99 -17.60 39.55
CA VAL A 911 -11.02 -16.24 39.01
C VAL A 911 -9.63 -15.88 38.49
N PRO A 912 -9.53 -15.40 37.24
CA PRO A 912 -8.30 -14.81 36.76
C PRO A 912 -8.23 -13.34 37.13
N PHE A 913 -7.82 -13.04 38.37
CA PHE A 913 -7.83 -11.68 38.93
C PHE A 913 -6.97 -10.71 38.10
N VAL A 914 -7.55 -9.57 37.71
CA VAL A 914 -6.89 -8.58 36.83
C VAL A 914 -6.51 -7.32 37.59
N SER A 915 -5.37 -6.69 37.29
CA SER A 915 -5.00 -5.40 37.90
C SER A 915 -5.63 -4.21 37.18
N VAL A 916 -5.95 -3.13 37.91
CA VAL A 916 -6.37 -1.85 37.31
C VAL A 916 -5.36 -1.29 36.31
N LYS A 917 -4.05 -1.57 36.47
CA LYS A 917 -3.02 -1.18 35.50
C LYS A 917 -3.14 -1.92 34.18
N ASP A 918 -3.54 -3.19 34.23
CA ASP A 918 -3.76 -4.00 33.03
C ASP A 918 -5.06 -3.58 32.32
N ILE A 919 -6.11 -3.23 33.07
CA ILE A 919 -7.33 -2.63 32.52
C ILE A 919 -7.03 -1.30 31.86
N ALA A 920 -6.23 -0.43 32.50
CA ALA A 920 -5.80 0.83 31.92
C ALA A 920 -5.00 0.64 30.62
N ARG A 921 -4.15 -0.40 30.54
CA ARG A 921 -3.42 -0.74 29.30
C ARG A 921 -4.35 -1.21 28.19
N ALA A 922 -5.37 -2.02 28.51
CA ALA A 922 -6.40 -2.41 27.54
C ALA A 922 -7.19 -1.19 27.04
N ALA A 923 -7.55 -0.26 27.94
CA ALA A 923 -8.21 0.99 27.59
C ALA A 923 -7.34 1.92 26.73
N PHE A 924 -6.06 2.05 27.06
CA PHE A 924 -5.09 2.80 26.26
C PHE A 924 -5.03 2.25 24.83
N ASN A 925 -4.89 0.93 24.67
CA ASN A 925 -4.87 0.30 23.35
C ASN A 925 -6.17 0.57 22.57
N ALA A 926 -7.32 0.50 23.24
CA ALA A 926 -8.60 0.75 22.60
C ALA A 926 -8.79 2.22 22.17
N LEU A 927 -8.39 3.17 23.01
CA LEU A 927 -8.49 4.60 22.71
C LEU A 927 -7.52 5.05 21.61
N THR A 928 -6.35 4.44 21.53
CA THR A 928 -5.28 4.85 20.60
C THR A 928 -5.20 4.01 19.32
N ALA A 929 -6.01 2.96 19.19
CA ALA A 929 -6.12 2.16 17.97
C ALA A 929 -6.44 3.03 16.75
N LYS A 930 -5.75 2.77 15.62
CA LYS A 930 -6.02 3.49 14.36
C LYS A 930 -7.36 3.11 13.77
N ASP A 931 -7.68 1.83 13.78
CA ASP A 931 -8.92 1.29 13.27
C ASP A 931 -10.00 1.24 14.35
N SER A 932 -11.27 1.18 13.91
CA SER A 932 -12.39 0.92 14.81
C SER A 932 -12.33 -0.51 15.32
N LEU A 933 -12.59 -0.70 16.62
CA LEU A 933 -12.53 -2.02 17.24
C LEU A 933 -13.89 -2.72 17.24
N ASN A 934 -14.97 -1.99 17.50
CA ASN A 934 -16.37 -2.43 17.54
C ASN A 934 -16.56 -3.83 18.13
N LYS A 935 -15.92 -4.08 19.27
CA LYS A 935 -15.90 -5.40 19.91
C LYS A 935 -15.85 -5.34 21.43
N ASP A 936 -16.21 -6.47 22.01
CA ASP A 936 -15.96 -6.80 23.41
C ASP A 936 -14.53 -7.29 23.59
N ILE A 937 -13.89 -6.85 24.67
CA ILE A 937 -12.55 -7.30 25.06
C ILE A 937 -12.61 -7.79 26.51
N PHE A 938 -12.44 -9.09 26.71
CA PHE A 938 -12.33 -9.67 28.05
C PHE A 938 -10.95 -9.36 28.63
N VAL A 939 -10.89 -8.57 29.69
CA VAL A 939 -9.61 -8.18 30.31
C VAL A 939 -9.37 -9.06 31.53
N ILE A 940 -8.44 -10.01 31.43
CA ILE A 940 -8.27 -11.08 32.40
C ILE A 940 -6.89 -11.05 33.05
N GLY A 941 -6.76 -11.62 34.25
CA GLY A 941 -5.47 -11.86 34.90
C GLY A 941 -4.64 -12.95 34.22
N PRO A 942 -3.31 -12.97 34.44
CA PRO A 942 -2.42 -13.99 33.88
C PRO A 942 -2.57 -15.38 34.52
N GLU A 943 -3.18 -15.46 35.70
CA GLU A 943 -3.22 -16.67 36.53
C GLU A 943 -4.63 -16.90 37.06
N LEU A 944 -5.00 -18.17 37.26
CA LEU A 944 -6.36 -18.59 37.63
C LEU A 944 -6.37 -19.19 39.05
N TYR A 945 -7.10 -18.56 39.97
CA TYR A 945 -7.12 -18.96 41.39
C TYR A 945 -8.53 -19.01 41.99
N SER A 946 -8.82 -19.99 42.84
CA SER A 946 -9.92 -19.87 43.80
C SER A 946 -9.51 -19.00 45.00
N TYR A 947 -10.48 -18.49 45.76
CA TYR A 947 -10.19 -17.77 47.01
C TYR A 947 -9.50 -18.66 48.05
N ASP A 948 -9.77 -19.96 48.02
CA ASP A 948 -9.06 -20.99 48.79
C ASP A 948 -7.58 -21.08 48.37
N GLU A 949 -7.29 -21.15 47.07
CA GLU A 949 -5.92 -21.15 46.54
C GLU A 949 -5.19 -19.83 46.84
N ALA A 950 -5.91 -18.70 46.79
CA ALA A 950 -5.38 -17.40 47.17
C ALA A 950 -5.03 -17.28 48.67
N SER A 951 -5.67 -18.09 49.55
CA SER A 951 -5.43 -18.11 51.01
C SER A 951 -4.30 -19.06 51.43
N LYS A 952 -4.14 -20.20 50.75
CA LYS A 952 -3.33 -21.35 51.21
C LYS A 952 -1.81 -21.15 51.03
N SER A 953 -1.03 -22.09 51.57
CA SER A 953 0.29 -21.74 52.12
C SER A 953 1.43 -22.78 52.03
N HIS A 954 1.18 -24.06 51.68
CA HIS A 954 2.05 -25.15 52.19
C HIS A 954 2.95 -25.94 51.23
N ASP A 955 2.94 -25.77 49.91
CA ASP A 955 3.92 -26.50 49.05
C ASP A 955 4.49 -25.69 47.87
N THR A 956 4.08 -24.43 47.72
CA THR A 956 4.55 -23.51 46.68
C THR A 956 4.53 -22.11 47.29
N PRO A 957 5.57 -21.27 47.15
CA PRO A 957 5.48 -19.91 47.65
C PRO A 957 4.37 -19.20 46.88
N LEU A 958 3.49 -18.47 47.57
CA LEU A 958 2.93 -17.15 47.23
C LEU A 958 1.46 -17.00 47.64
N TYR A 959 0.91 -15.79 47.44
CA TYR A 959 -0.41 -15.39 47.92
C TYR A 959 -0.43 -15.25 49.46
N PHE A 960 -1.57 -15.40 50.15
CA PHE A 960 -1.76 -14.79 51.48
C PHE A 960 -1.14 -15.53 52.70
N GLY A 961 -0.62 -16.75 52.53
CA GLY A 961 -0.41 -17.74 53.61
C GLY A 961 0.45 -17.38 54.83
N THR A 962 1.29 -16.34 54.77
CA THR A 962 1.99 -15.79 55.96
C THR A 962 2.22 -14.27 55.84
N ILE A 963 1.17 -13.45 55.86
CA ILE A 963 1.35 -12.01 56.08
C ILE A 963 1.75 -11.76 57.53
N GLY A 964 3.06 -11.63 57.77
CA GLY A 964 3.61 -11.46 59.11
C GLY A 964 3.48 -12.72 59.98
N ARG A 965 3.58 -13.92 59.38
CA ARG A 965 3.40 -15.24 60.04
C ARG A 965 1.98 -15.57 60.50
N ARG A 966 0.96 -14.86 59.99
CA ARG A 966 -0.45 -15.18 60.24
C ARG A 966 -1.02 -16.02 59.10
N GLU A 967 -1.81 -17.02 59.46
CA GLU A 967 -2.51 -17.87 58.50
C GLU A 967 -3.79 -17.16 58.04
N ILE A 968 -3.93 -16.94 56.73
CA ILE A 968 -5.13 -16.34 56.15
C ILE A 968 -6.04 -17.46 55.64
N THR A 969 -7.30 -17.48 56.08
CA THR A 969 -8.28 -18.51 55.69
C THR A 969 -9.36 -17.95 54.78
N HIS A 970 -9.97 -18.78 53.93
CA HIS A 970 -11.13 -18.38 53.14
C HIS A 970 -12.43 -18.74 53.89
N ARG A 971 -13.25 -17.71 54.17
CA ARG A 971 -14.57 -17.83 54.76
C ARG A 971 -15.66 -17.71 53.69
N ARG A 972 -16.36 -18.82 53.45
CA ARG A 972 -17.48 -18.89 52.51
C ARG A 972 -18.72 -18.20 53.10
N LYS A 973 -19.33 -17.30 52.33
CA LYS A 973 -20.56 -16.59 52.68
C LYS A 973 -21.71 -17.03 51.78
N SER A 974 -22.93 -17.02 52.30
CA SER A 974 -24.11 -17.09 51.45
C SER A 974 -24.27 -15.80 50.63
N VAL A 975 -24.98 -15.87 49.50
CA VAL A 975 -25.31 -14.70 48.67
C VAL A 975 -25.94 -13.56 49.49
N LEU A 976 -26.79 -13.90 50.47
CA LEU A 976 -27.44 -12.93 51.34
C LEU A 976 -26.43 -12.23 52.28
N GLN A 977 -25.53 -13.00 52.90
CA GLN A 977 -24.46 -12.44 53.75
C GLN A 977 -23.48 -11.57 52.95
N GLN A 978 -23.29 -11.88 51.66
CA GLN A 978 -22.45 -11.10 50.77
C GLN A 978 -23.15 -9.81 50.33
N ALA A 979 -24.46 -9.86 50.04
CA ALA A 979 -25.26 -8.66 49.77
C ALA A 979 -25.25 -7.69 50.96
N GLU A 980 -25.47 -8.19 52.18
CA GLU A 980 -25.38 -7.39 53.42
C GLU A 980 -24.01 -6.73 53.58
N ALA A 981 -22.93 -7.38 53.15
CA ALA A 981 -21.58 -6.80 53.19
C ALA A 981 -21.39 -5.65 52.18
N PHE A 982 -22.01 -5.73 51.00
CA PHE A 982 -21.96 -4.69 49.98
C PHE A 982 -22.87 -3.49 50.27
N GLU A 983 -23.93 -3.65 51.07
CA GLU A 983 -24.81 -2.54 51.49
C GLU A 983 -24.08 -1.46 52.29
N HIS A 984 -22.87 -1.73 52.81
CA HIS A 984 -22.06 -0.72 53.48
C HIS A 984 -21.66 0.44 52.56
N PHE A 985 -21.63 0.23 51.24
CA PHE A 985 -21.21 1.25 50.27
C PHE A 985 -22.01 1.28 48.96
N LEU A 986 -23.00 0.39 48.77
CA LEU A 986 -23.91 0.34 47.60
C LEU A 986 -25.38 0.38 48.04
N SER A 987 -26.30 0.71 47.12
CA SER A 987 -27.74 0.57 47.39
C SER A 987 -28.12 -0.91 47.57
N PRO A 988 -29.18 -1.23 48.33
CA PRO A 988 -29.61 -2.61 48.54
C PRO A 988 -29.86 -3.39 47.25
N GLU A 989 -30.46 -2.77 46.22
CA GLU A 989 -30.68 -3.46 44.94
C GLU A 989 -29.36 -3.78 44.23
N TYR A 990 -28.41 -2.83 44.27
CA TYR A 990 -27.12 -3.01 43.60
C TYR A 990 -26.23 -3.99 44.36
N ALA A 991 -26.23 -3.95 45.69
CA ALA A 991 -25.55 -4.91 46.56
C ALA A 991 -26.05 -6.33 46.33
N ALA A 992 -27.38 -6.53 46.27
CA ALA A 992 -27.98 -7.83 45.98
C ALA A 992 -27.64 -8.35 44.57
N HIS A 993 -27.57 -7.45 43.57
CA HIS A 993 -27.14 -7.81 42.23
C HIS A 993 -25.68 -8.23 42.19
N LEU A 994 -24.78 -7.43 42.77
CA LEU A 994 -23.34 -7.70 42.79
C LEU A 994 -23.01 -9.01 43.52
N ALA A 995 -23.70 -9.31 44.63
CA ALA A 995 -23.54 -10.58 45.35
C ALA A 995 -23.97 -11.80 44.51
N ARG A 996 -24.98 -11.65 43.64
CA ARG A 996 -25.36 -12.71 42.68
C ARG A 996 -24.33 -12.87 41.57
N VAL A 997 -23.78 -11.76 41.07
CA VAL A 997 -22.70 -11.79 40.06
C VAL A 997 -21.46 -12.47 40.64
N GLU A 998 -21.08 -12.16 41.88
CA GLU A 998 -19.97 -12.84 42.57
C GLU A 998 -20.23 -14.32 42.79
N ASN A 999 -21.47 -14.71 43.10
CA ASN A 999 -21.82 -16.13 43.25
C ASN A 999 -21.67 -16.93 41.95
N LEU A 1000 -21.72 -16.30 40.76
CA LEU A 1000 -21.45 -17.01 39.50
C LEU A 1000 -20.02 -17.55 39.41
N ILE A 1001 -19.10 -17.07 40.25
CA ILE A 1001 -17.75 -17.63 40.36
C ILE A 1001 -17.81 -19.12 40.69
N SER A 1002 -18.69 -19.55 41.62
CA SER A 1002 -18.79 -20.95 42.06
C SER A 1002 -19.24 -21.90 40.93
N GLU A 1003 -19.89 -21.36 39.91
CA GLU A 1003 -20.37 -22.10 38.73
C GLU A 1003 -19.36 -22.04 37.55
N GLY A 1004 -18.14 -21.54 37.78
CA GLY A 1004 -17.13 -21.36 36.73
C GLY A 1004 -17.37 -20.14 35.84
N GLY A 1005 -18.18 -19.19 36.31
CA GLY A 1005 -18.58 -18.00 35.56
C GLY A 1005 -17.40 -17.13 35.10
N GLU A 1006 -16.32 -17.06 35.88
CA GLU A 1006 -15.11 -16.30 35.51
C GLU A 1006 -14.05 -17.18 34.82
N GLU A 1007 -13.92 -18.43 35.24
CA GLU A 1007 -12.94 -19.39 34.69
C GLU A 1007 -13.09 -19.59 33.18
N LYS A 1008 -14.31 -19.63 32.66
CA LYS A 1008 -14.57 -19.83 31.23
C LYS A 1008 -13.86 -18.79 30.33
N PHE A 1009 -13.70 -17.55 30.81
CA PHE A 1009 -13.09 -16.47 30.03
C PHE A 1009 -11.56 -16.58 29.97
N PHE A 1010 -10.93 -17.37 30.86
CA PHE A 1010 -9.50 -17.68 30.77
C PHE A 1010 -9.18 -18.48 29.49
N TYR A 1011 -10.11 -19.33 29.07
CA TYR A 1011 -9.99 -20.21 27.90
C TYR A 1011 -10.66 -19.64 26.63
N GLU A 1012 -11.13 -18.38 26.66
CA GLU A 1012 -11.67 -17.70 25.48
C GLU A 1012 -10.58 -17.53 24.40
N SER A 1013 -10.99 -17.29 23.15
CA SER A 1013 -10.08 -17.09 22.03
C SER A 1013 -9.20 -15.84 22.20
N GLU A 1014 -7.94 -15.91 21.74
CA GLU A 1014 -6.94 -14.84 21.92
C GLU A 1014 -7.36 -13.51 21.26
N ASP A 1015 -8.20 -13.54 20.22
CA ASP A 1015 -8.69 -12.34 19.53
C ASP A 1015 -9.74 -11.54 20.33
N ARG A 1016 -10.35 -12.19 21.34
CA ARG A 1016 -11.40 -11.64 22.21
C ARG A 1016 -10.93 -11.30 23.62
N LYS A 1017 -9.72 -11.69 24.01
CA LYS A 1017 -9.20 -11.46 25.36
C LYS A 1017 -7.92 -10.64 25.38
N PHE A 1018 -7.72 -9.93 26.48
CA PHE A 1018 -6.50 -9.21 26.83
C PHE A 1018 -5.98 -9.77 28.14
N VAL A 1019 -4.81 -10.41 28.10
CA VAL A 1019 -4.18 -11.01 29.28
C VAL A 1019 -3.28 -9.99 29.98
N GLY A 1020 -3.58 -9.74 31.25
CA GLY A 1020 -2.81 -8.87 32.14
C GLY A 1020 -1.41 -9.40 32.41
N LYS A 1021 -0.53 -8.53 32.95
CA LYS A 1021 0.84 -8.89 33.31
C LYS A 1021 1.04 -8.96 34.82
N GLN A 1022 0.21 -8.27 35.59
CA GLN A 1022 0.34 -8.24 37.04
C GLN A 1022 -0.19 -9.56 37.61
N THR A 1023 0.68 -10.29 38.30
CA THR A 1023 0.29 -11.49 39.07
C THR A 1023 -0.27 -11.08 40.42
N LEU A 1024 -1.18 -11.90 40.97
CA LEU A 1024 -1.69 -11.73 42.34
C LEU A 1024 -0.53 -11.80 43.34
N SER A 1025 0.39 -12.74 43.09
CA SER A 1025 1.70 -12.87 43.74
C SER A 1025 2.42 -11.53 43.87
N GLY A 1026 2.70 -10.87 42.73
CA GLY A 1026 3.47 -9.63 42.70
C GLY A 1026 2.75 -8.48 43.40
N TYR A 1027 1.43 -8.38 43.23
CA TYR A 1027 0.65 -7.31 43.86
C TYR A 1027 0.71 -7.38 45.38
N ILE A 1028 0.55 -8.58 45.95
CA ILE A 1028 0.61 -8.78 47.41
C ILE A 1028 2.00 -8.44 47.94
N GLN A 1029 3.06 -8.83 47.24
CA GLN A 1029 4.44 -8.50 47.64
C GLN A 1029 4.68 -7.00 47.66
N ASP A 1030 4.29 -6.30 46.59
CA ASP A 1030 4.47 -4.86 46.44
C ASP A 1030 3.69 -4.07 47.49
N ASN A 1031 2.54 -4.60 47.92
CA ASN A 1031 1.61 -3.92 48.81
C ASN A 1031 1.52 -4.55 50.21
N ARG A 1032 2.48 -5.40 50.60
CA ARG A 1032 2.45 -6.17 51.85
C ARG A 1032 2.12 -5.33 53.10
N GLY A 1033 2.53 -4.06 53.10
CA GLY A 1033 2.29 -3.11 54.19
C GLY A 1033 0.82 -2.82 54.47
N LEU A 1034 -0.08 -3.02 53.49
CA LEU A 1034 -1.52 -2.80 53.68
C LEU A 1034 -2.16 -3.75 54.69
N TRP A 1035 -1.56 -4.93 54.88
CA TRP A 1035 -2.13 -5.97 55.72
C TRP A 1035 -1.29 -6.25 56.97
N MET A 1036 -0.09 -5.68 57.10
CA MET A 1036 0.69 -5.76 58.34
C MET A 1036 0.04 -4.87 59.43
N ARG A 1037 -0.03 -5.39 60.65
CA ARG A 1037 -0.49 -4.63 61.82
C ARG A 1037 0.65 -3.87 62.49
#